data_AF-A0A0W0SGI6-F1
#
_entry.id   AF-A0A0W0SGI6-F1
#
_cell.length_a   1.000
_cell.length_b   1.000
_cell.length_c   1.000
_cell.angle_alpha   90.00
_cell.angle_beta   90.00
_cell.angle_gamma   90.00
#
_symmetry.space_group_name_H-M   'P 1'
#
loop_
_entity.id
_entity.type
_entity.pdbx_description
1 polymer ?
#
loop_
_entity_poly.entity_id
_entity_poly.type
_entity_poly.pdbx_seq_one_letter_code
_entity_poly.pdbx_strand_id
1 'polypeptide(L)'
;MPYINKEFLAALQNTDALRKFTPSSERDEALNALLLADTADLLEAAVLAHNNFWEKIDIKLQNLVKSSSWGSGNSLDISQTEALKSMRKAAAEQRVKFALASAKPDVLVSLLTTGFTDNGKELRDYIESQQTHLGLNLTGLPGWTPTTNENLLTKDSLVRVRTEAATQLLIKLIDKRDITNPKLFHDLVNAPTVGDFQTAAKDLLKAGGITPPQGKTLEELTAALTLDSKTQVVAAVAVVEFERQLQQFKSSVTDAQLLDPSMRDILKEANKENFTTNLAAHANLKEDPQNPYKTTIAGLPKDKKEALATSYQQSLCEQYVKARVLTVNKAINDANFVAALNDTTATNLKASLKAFIGGGNDDGVIDLAVTDTNLATFKVALTKNAINIIGAGGTPAHLTSLKELETAANKDLASFRKELAKKIPGVASFDFVQEKDLPELRKALGAQIGAFARNDRAAQFEAEVKKSRLDAGPGKPVTHKELVAVFKQLPDAKQLEILKDIDKTKKHELLISAKTKEELEYYLGTKNAEGGPLQLTQLVEENKRAALFKQIYNPEIAKVLMGIEPPIVPTPAMINTINTALLAATYKDTNVSSGAPFKVVVDAISTACFNRAGNAADDYFYKAFGLTDESANTFTDGGAIATAIEQYRTQSKPLLDALADATPYNPSNLNSGLSPVQKKFVEILARVNGTHTLTTQIGGTAYTMNDKPGIKKIYLALGNSSNTHEFLDKLIPNASGDPVKLKMKEELSREFTPEEYEQLKAMRVEFLMAGTPAQKETIIKEIKEDLERVQDSSPTIEKHKGYLKNLQEDLTSLPNLFSGANEVKAKNKANEMKGKYEALGKQCDTIIEHLASTQHKLQVYLDQIPLPIAPGPNQEELTKLHEELTSEKTKIKTQLKFYQGLKKQINGEDGALANIEKIMKGKATVLVEKATISYSIIDIGQEKTAPIQANTTPTTGNTSGSVNTDPDATTYKVQEIPPKGKVLGINLTHYKEGQPGQPPVKESEARVTVNYHPEGKATSTGSKPISVSLVATSSTRIPKEYMAEQSMEAAKHLLKDWDGKSPIRLKGVHGKDTELQYLWTAVCLLGEHHPKFSRDKIEFRGTSSWRPEKSKELNMLGRYTDTSIYKTVFKGSASGLVEATVNEFKSMVDPKKRDQVDKGVVSATSLFRKQMDQGRPHDIATLTDRDLGKQAPRSPSLSLGGDED
;
A
#
# COMPACT_ATOMS: atom_id res chain seq x y z
N MET A 1 -19.73 6.92 -79.33
CA MET A 1 -19.83 6.44 -77.95
C MET A 1 -18.48 6.64 -77.27
N PRO A 2 -18.42 7.06 -76.00
CA PRO A 2 -17.17 7.08 -75.27
C PRO A 2 -16.70 5.64 -75.01
N TYR A 3 -15.47 5.36 -75.40
CA TYR A 3 -14.79 4.11 -75.03
C TYR A 3 -14.09 4.31 -73.69
N ILE A 4 -14.29 3.37 -72.77
CA ILE A 4 -13.87 3.50 -71.37
C ILE A 4 -12.76 2.51 -70.97
N ASN A 5 -12.00 2.02 -71.94
CA ASN A 5 -10.99 0.98 -71.68
C ASN A 5 -9.97 1.42 -70.60
N LYS A 6 -9.63 2.71 -70.56
CA LYS A 6 -8.68 3.26 -69.59
C LYS A 6 -9.28 3.32 -68.18
N GLU A 7 -10.51 3.80 -68.07
CA GLU A 7 -11.26 3.90 -66.82
C GLU A 7 -11.51 2.51 -66.23
N PHE A 8 -11.90 1.55 -67.06
CA PHE A 8 -12.12 0.17 -66.63
C PHE A 8 -10.83 -0.50 -66.15
N LEU A 9 -9.72 -0.31 -66.87
CA LEU A 9 -8.42 -0.79 -66.42
C LEU A 9 -7.98 -0.13 -65.09
N ALA A 10 -8.21 1.17 -64.93
CA ALA A 10 -7.90 1.87 -63.68
C ALA A 10 -8.74 1.34 -62.50
N ALA A 11 -10.03 1.05 -62.73
CA ALA A 11 -10.90 0.44 -61.72
C ALA A 11 -10.42 -0.97 -61.33
N LEU A 12 -9.99 -1.80 -62.30
CA LEU A 12 -9.37 -3.10 -62.03
C LEU A 12 -8.06 -2.99 -61.24
N GLN A 13 -7.28 -1.94 -61.46
CA GLN A 13 -6.03 -1.70 -60.75
C GLN A 13 -6.25 -1.11 -59.34
N ASN A 14 -7.45 -0.60 -59.06
CA ASN A 14 -7.82 -0.05 -57.75
C ASN A 14 -8.11 -1.15 -56.72
N THR A 15 -7.02 -1.72 -56.18
CA THR A 15 -7.06 -2.80 -55.19
C THR A 15 -7.91 -2.44 -53.96
N ASP A 16 -7.86 -1.18 -53.50
CA ASP A 16 -8.57 -0.75 -52.29
C ASP A 16 -10.10 -0.68 -52.49
N ALA A 17 -10.55 -0.13 -53.62
CA ALA A 17 -11.98 -0.09 -53.95
C ALA A 17 -12.55 -1.51 -54.11
N LEU A 18 -11.83 -2.38 -54.82
CA LEU A 18 -12.20 -3.79 -55.00
C LEU A 18 -12.19 -4.56 -53.65
N ARG A 19 -11.25 -4.27 -52.75
CA ARG A 19 -11.16 -4.95 -51.44
C ARG A 19 -12.31 -4.57 -50.50
N LYS A 20 -12.78 -3.32 -50.55
CA LYS A 20 -13.86 -2.80 -49.70
C LYS A 20 -15.26 -3.25 -50.13
N PHE A 21 -15.41 -3.75 -51.35
CA PHE A 21 -16.70 -4.20 -51.85
C PHE A 21 -17.24 -5.40 -51.06
N THR A 22 -18.51 -5.33 -50.65
CA THR A 22 -19.20 -6.40 -49.91
C THR A 22 -20.52 -6.71 -50.61
N PRO A 23 -20.85 -7.99 -50.87
CA PRO A 23 -20.09 -9.20 -50.51
C PRO A 23 -18.89 -9.46 -51.43
N SER A 24 -17.82 -10.06 -50.90
CA SER A 24 -16.60 -10.35 -51.67
C SER A 24 -16.78 -11.42 -52.76
N SER A 25 -17.84 -12.22 -52.68
CA SER A 25 -18.17 -13.24 -53.68
C SER A 25 -18.51 -12.63 -55.05
N GLU A 26 -19.26 -11.53 -55.07
CA GLU A 26 -19.65 -10.83 -56.31
C GLU A 26 -18.42 -10.24 -57.03
N ARG A 27 -17.46 -9.71 -56.26
CA ARG A 27 -16.16 -9.29 -56.77
C ARG A 27 -15.39 -10.45 -57.39
N ASP A 28 -15.29 -11.57 -56.68
CA ASP A 28 -14.52 -12.72 -57.14
C ASP A 28 -15.14 -13.36 -58.39
N GLU A 29 -16.48 -13.41 -58.47
CA GLU A 29 -17.23 -13.82 -59.66
C GLU A 29 -16.94 -12.90 -60.86
N ALA A 30 -17.02 -11.57 -60.68
CA ALA A 30 -16.74 -10.61 -61.74
C ALA A 30 -15.30 -10.72 -62.26
N LEU A 31 -14.32 -10.91 -61.38
CA LEU A 31 -12.92 -11.13 -61.77
C LEU A 31 -12.74 -12.47 -62.50
N ASN A 32 -13.37 -13.55 -62.03
CA ASN A 32 -13.30 -14.86 -62.68
C ASN A 32 -13.93 -14.82 -64.09
N ALA A 33 -15.03 -14.08 -64.28
CA ALA A 33 -15.69 -13.92 -65.57
C ALA A 33 -14.76 -13.27 -66.61
N LEU A 34 -14.00 -12.23 -66.20
CA LEU A 34 -12.97 -11.61 -67.05
C LEU A 34 -11.83 -12.56 -67.40
N LEU A 35 -11.46 -13.45 -66.49
CA LEU A 35 -10.38 -14.41 -66.70
C LEU A 35 -10.78 -15.53 -67.68
N LEU A 36 -12.04 -15.95 -67.67
CA LEU A 36 -12.57 -16.98 -68.58
C LEU A 36 -12.80 -16.46 -70.01
N ALA A 37 -12.94 -15.15 -70.20
CA ALA A 37 -13.18 -14.54 -71.49
C ALA A 37 -11.89 -14.41 -72.34
N ASP A 38 -11.72 -15.25 -73.35
CA ASP A 38 -10.49 -15.33 -74.15
C ASP A 38 -10.52 -14.54 -75.48
N THR A 39 -11.70 -14.11 -75.92
CA THR A 39 -11.90 -13.22 -77.08
C THR A 39 -12.43 -11.85 -76.66
N ALA A 40 -12.28 -10.85 -77.54
CA ALA A 40 -12.73 -9.49 -77.26
C ALA A 40 -14.26 -9.41 -77.01
N ASP A 41 -15.05 -10.15 -77.78
CA ASP A 41 -16.51 -10.22 -77.63
C ASP A 41 -16.93 -10.87 -76.31
N LEU A 42 -16.22 -11.93 -75.89
CA LEU A 42 -16.48 -12.59 -74.61
C LEU A 42 -16.08 -11.69 -73.43
N LEU A 43 -15.03 -10.89 -73.58
CA LEU A 43 -14.60 -9.98 -72.52
C LEU A 43 -15.60 -8.84 -72.33
N GLU A 44 -16.08 -8.26 -73.44
CA GLU A 44 -17.18 -7.30 -73.40
C GLU A 44 -18.44 -7.91 -72.75
N ALA A 45 -18.79 -9.15 -73.09
CA ALA A 45 -19.93 -9.83 -72.48
C ALA A 45 -19.75 -10.05 -70.96
N ALA A 46 -18.55 -10.44 -70.51
CA ALA A 46 -18.24 -10.63 -69.09
C ALA A 46 -18.33 -9.31 -68.30
N VAL A 47 -17.88 -8.20 -68.91
CA VAL A 47 -17.98 -6.86 -68.31
C VAL A 47 -19.44 -6.44 -68.14
N LEU A 48 -20.26 -6.64 -69.18
CA LEU A 48 -21.69 -6.29 -69.17
C LEU A 48 -22.49 -7.13 -68.17
N ALA A 49 -22.16 -8.41 -67.99
CA ALA A 49 -22.83 -9.30 -67.04
C ALA A 49 -22.69 -8.82 -65.58
N HIS A 50 -21.65 -8.03 -65.28
CA HIS A 50 -21.36 -7.51 -63.94
C HIS A 50 -21.46 -5.97 -63.87
N ASN A 51 -22.27 -5.33 -64.72
CA ASN A 51 -22.40 -3.86 -64.79
C ASN A 51 -22.69 -3.21 -63.43
N ASN A 52 -23.66 -3.75 -62.67
CA ASN A 52 -24.04 -3.22 -61.35
C ASN A 52 -22.88 -3.25 -60.33
N PHE A 53 -21.97 -4.22 -60.47
CA PHE A 53 -20.79 -4.30 -59.64
C PHE A 53 -19.80 -3.20 -60.02
N TRP A 54 -19.47 -3.09 -61.31
CA TRP A 54 -18.49 -2.12 -61.80
C TRP A 54 -18.87 -0.66 -61.53
N GLU A 55 -20.16 -0.32 -61.65
CA GLU A 55 -20.69 1.01 -61.30
C GLU A 55 -20.42 1.39 -59.83
N LYS A 56 -20.53 0.42 -58.91
CA LYS A 56 -20.26 0.64 -57.48
C LYS A 56 -18.77 0.78 -57.17
N ILE A 57 -17.89 0.27 -58.03
CA ILE A 57 -16.43 0.40 -57.90
C ILE A 57 -15.97 1.77 -58.41
N ASP A 58 -16.45 2.19 -59.58
CA ASP A 58 -16.22 3.52 -60.14
C ASP A 58 -17.46 3.98 -60.91
N ILE A 59 -18.04 5.10 -60.50
CA ILE A 59 -19.24 5.70 -61.09
C ILE A 59 -19.08 5.98 -62.59
N LYS A 60 -17.85 6.13 -63.09
CA LYS A 60 -17.55 6.29 -64.52
C LYS A 60 -17.87 5.05 -65.35
N LEU A 61 -18.03 3.89 -64.70
CA LEU A 61 -18.39 2.61 -65.31
C LEU A 61 -19.90 2.34 -65.30
N GLN A 62 -20.74 3.34 -65.03
CA GLN A 62 -22.19 3.23 -65.18
C GLN A 62 -22.60 3.09 -66.66
N ASN A 63 -23.81 2.58 -66.90
CA ASN A 63 -24.44 2.51 -68.24
C ASN A 63 -23.58 1.79 -69.31
N LEU A 64 -22.95 0.67 -68.95
CA LEU A 64 -22.19 -0.14 -69.91
C LEU A 64 -23.13 -0.78 -70.95
N VAL A 65 -22.81 -0.63 -72.22
CA VAL A 65 -23.53 -1.20 -73.36
C VAL A 65 -22.56 -1.91 -74.31
N LYS A 66 -23.08 -2.81 -75.14
CA LYS A 66 -22.30 -3.52 -76.15
C LYS A 66 -21.77 -2.55 -77.20
N SER A 67 -20.52 -2.69 -77.63
CA SER A 67 -19.80 -1.89 -78.62
C SER A 67 -20.54 -1.71 -79.96
N SER A 68 -21.35 -2.71 -80.34
CA SER A 68 -22.18 -2.71 -81.55
C SER A 68 -23.56 -2.04 -81.39
N SER A 69 -23.89 -1.53 -80.19
CA SER A 69 -25.19 -0.91 -79.90
C SER A 69 -25.26 0.54 -80.36
N TRP A 70 -26.41 0.98 -80.87
CA TRP A 70 -26.62 2.37 -81.27
C TRP A 70 -27.23 3.16 -80.10
N GLY A 71 -26.49 4.07 -79.47
CA GLY A 71 -26.97 4.85 -78.30
C GLY A 71 -25.92 5.69 -77.56
N SER A 72 -26.30 6.25 -76.40
CA SER A 72 -25.47 7.15 -75.56
C SER A 72 -24.76 6.46 -74.38
N GLY A 73 -24.57 5.13 -74.42
CA GLY A 73 -23.93 4.36 -73.34
C GLY A 73 -22.39 4.35 -73.42
N ASN A 74 -21.76 3.90 -72.34
CA ASN A 74 -20.32 3.63 -72.27
C ASN A 74 -20.04 2.25 -72.85
N SER A 75 -18.97 2.08 -73.63
CA SER A 75 -18.63 0.77 -74.21
C SER A 75 -17.14 0.49 -74.14
N LEU A 76 -16.74 -0.76 -74.34
CA LEU A 76 -15.35 -1.10 -74.54
C LEU A 76 -15.00 -1.02 -76.03
N ASP A 77 -13.86 -0.42 -76.33
CA ASP A 77 -13.25 -0.51 -77.65
C ASP A 77 -12.67 -1.91 -77.83
N ILE A 78 -13.47 -2.80 -78.42
CA ILE A 78 -13.08 -4.20 -78.64
C ILE A 78 -11.95 -4.34 -79.68
N SER A 79 -11.65 -3.28 -80.45
CA SER A 79 -10.53 -3.27 -81.40
C SER A 79 -9.17 -3.05 -80.71
N GLN A 80 -9.15 -2.48 -79.50
CA GLN A 80 -7.93 -2.26 -78.72
C GLN A 80 -7.49 -3.52 -77.95
N THR A 81 -7.06 -4.53 -78.70
CA THR A 81 -6.70 -5.85 -78.18
C THR A 81 -5.66 -5.81 -77.04
N GLU A 82 -4.68 -4.92 -77.07
CA GLU A 82 -3.68 -4.79 -75.98
C GLU A 82 -4.25 -4.19 -74.69
N ALA A 83 -5.22 -3.29 -74.78
CA ALA A 83 -5.93 -2.75 -73.61
C ALA A 83 -6.76 -3.86 -72.93
N LEU A 84 -7.45 -4.68 -73.72
CA LEU A 84 -8.23 -5.83 -73.21
C LEU A 84 -7.33 -6.90 -72.57
N LYS A 85 -6.18 -7.20 -73.17
CA LYS A 85 -5.17 -8.08 -72.56
C LYS A 85 -4.69 -7.52 -71.21
N SER A 86 -4.46 -6.21 -71.14
CA SER A 86 -4.05 -5.55 -69.90
C SER A 86 -5.12 -5.63 -68.80
N MET A 87 -6.41 -5.57 -69.16
CA MET A 87 -7.52 -5.80 -68.22
C MET A 87 -7.52 -7.24 -67.68
N ARG A 88 -7.35 -8.24 -68.54
CA ARG A 88 -7.26 -9.65 -68.11
C ARG A 88 -6.08 -9.88 -67.17
N LYS A 89 -4.92 -9.28 -67.46
CA LYS A 89 -3.74 -9.33 -66.59
C LYS A 89 -4.01 -8.68 -65.22
N ALA A 90 -4.64 -7.50 -65.21
CA ALA A 90 -5.02 -6.84 -63.97
C ALA A 90 -6.02 -7.67 -63.16
N ALA A 91 -7.04 -8.26 -63.80
CA ALA A 91 -7.99 -9.15 -63.16
C ALA A 91 -7.30 -10.39 -62.56
N ALA A 92 -6.31 -10.97 -63.25
CA ALA A 92 -5.56 -12.13 -62.77
C ALA A 92 -4.75 -11.78 -61.51
N GLU A 93 -4.06 -10.65 -61.53
CA GLU A 93 -3.31 -10.14 -60.39
C GLU A 93 -4.23 -9.94 -59.17
N GLN A 94 -5.35 -9.23 -59.35
CA GLN A 94 -6.29 -8.95 -58.26
C GLN A 94 -6.89 -10.22 -57.69
N ARG A 95 -7.29 -11.16 -58.55
CA ARG A 95 -7.92 -12.41 -58.12
C ARG A 95 -6.99 -13.25 -57.25
N VAL A 96 -5.70 -13.31 -57.60
CA VAL A 96 -4.67 -13.97 -56.78
C VAL A 96 -4.45 -13.21 -55.48
N LYS A 97 -4.30 -11.89 -55.51
CA LYS A 97 -4.16 -11.07 -54.28
C LYS A 97 -5.28 -11.31 -53.28
N PHE A 98 -6.54 -11.33 -53.75
CA PHE A 98 -7.69 -11.55 -52.88
C PHE A 98 -7.77 -12.99 -52.33
N ALA A 99 -7.29 -13.98 -53.08
CA ALA A 99 -7.19 -15.36 -52.59
C ALA A 99 -6.19 -15.52 -51.42
N LEU A 100 -5.15 -14.68 -51.34
CA LEU A 100 -4.13 -14.78 -50.30
C LEU A 100 -4.65 -14.45 -48.90
N ALA A 101 -5.73 -13.66 -48.78
CA ALA A 101 -6.32 -13.34 -47.48
C ALA A 101 -6.79 -14.59 -46.72
N SER A 102 -7.31 -15.59 -47.43
CA SER A 102 -7.74 -16.88 -46.86
C SER A 102 -6.61 -17.92 -46.74
N ALA A 103 -5.42 -17.66 -47.27
CA ALA A 103 -4.34 -18.63 -47.29
C ALA A 103 -3.82 -18.95 -45.86
N LYS A 104 -3.32 -20.17 -45.67
CA LYS A 104 -2.63 -20.57 -44.43
C LYS A 104 -1.24 -19.90 -44.36
N PRO A 105 -0.70 -19.62 -43.14
CA PRO A 105 0.63 -19.02 -42.99
C PRO A 105 1.74 -19.77 -43.75
N ASP A 106 1.73 -21.11 -43.73
CA ASP A 106 2.74 -21.92 -44.42
C ASP A 106 2.68 -21.73 -45.95
N VAL A 107 1.48 -21.58 -46.52
CA VAL A 107 1.30 -21.32 -47.96
C VAL A 107 1.90 -19.96 -48.32
N LEU A 108 1.72 -18.94 -47.47
CA LEU A 108 2.28 -17.60 -47.65
C LEU A 108 3.81 -17.60 -47.51
N VAL A 109 4.34 -18.31 -46.51
CA VAL A 109 5.80 -18.47 -46.30
C VAL A 109 6.45 -19.16 -47.50
N SER A 110 5.86 -20.24 -48.01
CA SER A 110 6.34 -20.94 -49.20
C SER A 110 6.23 -20.07 -50.46
N LEU A 111 5.15 -19.28 -50.63
CA LEU A 111 5.03 -18.33 -51.74
C LEU A 111 6.15 -17.28 -51.72
N LEU A 112 6.50 -16.77 -50.54
CA LEU A 112 7.53 -15.75 -50.38
C LEU A 112 8.95 -16.28 -50.60
N THR A 113 9.18 -17.57 -50.39
CA THR A 113 10.50 -18.22 -50.47
C THR A 113 10.75 -18.99 -51.76
N THR A 114 9.70 -19.29 -52.53
CA THR A 114 9.80 -19.88 -53.87
C THR A 114 10.61 -18.96 -54.80
N GLY A 115 11.48 -19.54 -55.62
CA GLY A 115 12.33 -18.79 -56.53
C GLY A 115 11.51 -17.98 -57.54
N PHE A 116 12.02 -16.80 -57.91
CA PHE A 116 11.37 -15.94 -58.91
C PHE A 116 12.35 -15.40 -59.98
N THR A 117 13.55 -15.99 -60.06
CA THR A 117 14.65 -15.58 -60.96
C THR A 117 14.34 -15.85 -62.43
N ASP A 118 13.64 -16.96 -62.74
CA ASP A 118 13.29 -17.40 -64.10
C ASP A 118 11.98 -16.76 -64.58
N ASN A 119 11.95 -15.43 -64.60
CA ASN A 119 10.76 -14.66 -64.94
C ASN A 119 9.50 -15.03 -64.12
N GLY A 120 9.70 -15.54 -62.90
CA GLY A 120 8.63 -16.00 -62.01
C GLY A 120 8.00 -17.35 -62.34
N LYS A 121 8.61 -18.19 -63.19
CA LYS A 121 8.10 -19.52 -63.56
C LYS A 121 7.77 -20.39 -62.33
N GLU A 122 8.75 -20.63 -61.46
CA GLU A 122 8.57 -21.48 -60.28
C GLU A 122 7.44 -20.98 -59.36
N LEU A 123 7.28 -19.66 -59.26
CA LEU A 123 6.22 -19.06 -58.47
C LEU A 123 4.83 -19.26 -59.09
N ARG A 124 4.71 -19.25 -60.44
CA ARG A 124 3.45 -19.61 -61.12
C ARG A 124 3.13 -21.09 -60.96
N ASP A 125 4.14 -21.97 -61.11
CA ASP A 125 4.00 -23.41 -60.86
C ASP A 125 3.50 -23.66 -59.41
N TYR A 126 4.06 -22.92 -58.45
CA TYR A 126 3.63 -22.99 -57.06
C TYR A 126 2.19 -22.50 -56.87
N ILE A 127 1.80 -21.35 -57.44
CA ILE A 127 0.43 -20.83 -57.35
C ILE A 127 -0.57 -21.84 -57.93
N GLU A 128 -0.26 -22.50 -59.05
CA GLU A 128 -1.10 -23.57 -59.60
C GLU A 128 -1.19 -24.77 -58.66
N SER A 129 -0.06 -25.22 -58.10
CA SER A 129 -0.04 -26.33 -57.14
C SER A 129 -0.90 -26.06 -55.90
N GLN A 130 -1.08 -24.79 -55.54
CA GLN A 130 -1.87 -24.33 -54.40
C GLN A 130 -3.28 -23.86 -54.78
N GLN A 131 -3.72 -24.02 -56.02
CA GLN A 131 -4.99 -23.46 -56.50
C GLN A 131 -6.19 -23.85 -55.60
N THR A 132 -6.26 -25.10 -55.13
CA THR A 132 -7.30 -25.56 -54.21
C THR A 132 -7.23 -24.87 -52.84
N HIS A 133 -6.03 -24.65 -52.31
CA HIS A 133 -5.80 -23.96 -51.04
C HIS A 133 -6.06 -22.44 -51.12
N LEU A 134 -5.97 -21.89 -52.33
CA LEU A 134 -6.26 -20.48 -52.63
C LEU A 134 -7.70 -20.28 -53.16
N GLY A 135 -8.47 -21.34 -53.35
CA GLY A 135 -9.81 -21.25 -53.96
C GLY A 135 -9.77 -20.68 -55.37
N LEU A 136 -8.72 -20.98 -56.14
CA LEU A 136 -8.52 -20.59 -57.53
C LEU A 136 -8.81 -21.77 -58.46
N ASN A 137 -9.16 -21.48 -59.71
CA ASN A 137 -9.29 -22.48 -60.77
C ASN A 137 -8.43 -22.04 -61.96
N LEU A 138 -7.19 -22.56 -62.00
CA LEU A 138 -6.16 -22.15 -62.97
C LEU A 138 -5.95 -23.22 -64.04
N THR A 139 -6.14 -24.49 -63.70
CA THR A 139 -6.04 -25.59 -64.66
C THR A 139 -7.11 -25.47 -65.75
N GLY A 140 -6.68 -25.34 -67.00
CA GLY A 140 -7.57 -25.16 -68.16
C GLY A 140 -8.03 -23.71 -68.40
N LEU A 141 -7.57 -22.74 -67.60
CA LEU A 141 -7.89 -21.33 -67.78
C LEU A 141 -7.27 -20.80 -69.10
N PRO A 142 -8.04 -20.14 -69.99
CA PRO A 142 -7.51 -19.65 -71.25
C PRO A 142 -6.36 -18.65 -71.06
N GLY A 143 -5.18 -18.98 -71.59
CA GLY A 143 -3.97 -18.17 -71.44
C GLY A 143 -3.16 -18.44 -70.18
N TRP A 144 -3.46 -19.50 -69.41
CA TRP A 144 -2.62 -19.99 -68.31
C TRP A 144 -1.68 -21.11 -68.78
N THR A 145 -0.37 -20.84 -68.81
CA THR A 145 0.68 -21.88 -68.97
C THR A 145 1.85 -21.58 -68.03
N PRO A 146 1.97 -22.29 -66.89
CA PRO A 146 2.94 -21.98 -65.85
C PRO A 146 4.40 -21.85 -66.34
N THR A 147 4.75 -22.66 -67.34
CA THR A 147 6.12 -22.86 -67.85
C THR A 147 6.65 -21.78 -68.79
N THR A 148 5.82 -20.93 -69.41
CA THR A 148 6.26 -19.98 -70.46
C THR A 148 5.64 -18.58 -70.42
N ASN A 149 4.77 -18.27 -69.46
CA ASN A 149 3.69 -17.33 -69.75
C ASN A 149 3.68 -16.03 -68.93
N GLU A 150 3.70 -14.89 -69.64
CA GLU A 150 3.42 -13.54 -69.14
C GLU A 150 2.04 -12.99 -69.57
N ASN A 151 1.19 -13.83 -70.18
CA ASN A 151 -0.10 -13.41 -70.74
C ASN A 151 -1.15 -13.09 -69.66
N LEU A 152 -1.04 -13.67 -68.46
CA LEU A 152 -1.94 -13.40 -67.33
C LEU A 152 -1.22 -12.82 -66.11
N LEU A 153 -0.26 -13.55 -65.52
CA LEU A 153 0.55 -13.05 -64.40
C LEU A 153 1.96 -12.69 -64.88
N THR A 154 2.23 -11.39 -65.08
CA THR A 154 3.57 -10.90 -65.42
C THR A 154 4.52 -10.97 -64.22
N LYS A 155 5.83 -10.83 -64.45
CA LYS A 155 6.81 -10.72 -63.37
C LYS A 155 6.46 -9.61 -62.37
N ASP A 156 6.06 -8.45 -62.86
CA ASP A 156 5.65 -7.32 -62.00
C ASP A 156 4.39 -7.63 -61.19
N SER A 157 3.45 -8.36 -61.80
CA SER A 157 2.25 -8.84 -61.09
C SER A 157 2.63 -9.77 -59.95
N LEU A 158 3.59 -10.66 -60.19
CA LEU A 158 4.12 -11.58 -59.17
C LEU A 158 4.86 -10.86 -58.03
N VAL A 159 5.57 -9.77 -58.32
CA VAL A 159 6.16 -8.91 -57.27
C VAL A 159 5.05 -8.35 -56.37
N ARG A 160 3.97 -7.81 -56.96
CA ARG A 160 2.84 -7.27 -56.21
C ARG A 160 2.04 -8.35 -55.45
N VAL A 161 1.95 -9.57 -56.00
CA VAL A 161 1.38 -10.74 -55.32
C VAL A 161 2.24 -11.14 -54.12
N ARG A 162 3.58 -11.12 -54.22
CA ARG A 162 4.47 -11.36 -53.08
C ARG A 162 4.34 -10.28 -52.01
N THR A 163 4.22 -9.02 -52.39
CA THR A 163 3.94 -7.92 -51.42
C THR A 163 2.64 -8.16 -50.66
N GLU A 164 1.58 -8.58 -51.36
CA GLU A 164 0.31 -8.94 -50.70
C GLU A 164 0.49 -10.16 -49.78
N ALA A 165 1.20 -11.19 -50.21
CA ALA A 165 1.44 -12.38 -49.40
C ALA A 165 2.19 -12.06 -48.09
N ALA A 166 3.21 -11.20 -48.15
CA ALA A 166 3.92 -10.73 -46.97
C ALA A 166 3.01 -9.91 -46.05
N THR A 167 2.17 -9.04 -46.62
CA THR A 167 1.18 -8.25 -45.87
C THR A 167 0.19 -9.14 -45.13
N GLN A 168 -0.40 -10.14 -45.82
CA GLN A 168 -1.35 -11.08 -45.22
C GLN A 168 -0.72 -11.97 -44.15
N LEU A 169 0.57 -12.33 -44.31
CA LEU A 169 1.30 -13.07 -43.29
C LEU A 169 1.44 -12.26 -42.00
N LEU A 170 1.80 -10.98 -42.09
CA LEU A 170 1.87 -10.09 -40.91
C LEU A 170 0.52 -9.88 -40.25
N ILE A 171 -0.55 -9.64 -41.02
CA ILE A 171 -1.91 -9.48 -40.49
C ILE A 171 -2.34 -10.72 -39.68
N LYS A 172 -2.07 -11.92 -40.20
CA LYS A 172 -2.39 -13.18 -39.50
C LYS A 172 -1.58 -13.37 -38.22
N LEU A 173 -0.37 -12.83 -38.15
CA LEU A 173 0.46 -12.88 -36.95
C LEU A 173 0.01 -11.88 -35.90
N ILE A 174 -0.41 -10.68 -36.31
CA ILE A 174 -0.96 -9.66 -35.40
C ILE A 174 -2.18 -10.21 -34.66
N ASP A 175 -3.01 -11.01 -35.34
CA ASP A 175 -4.20 -11.63 -34.75
C ASP A 175 -3.89 -12.80 -33.77
N LYS A 176 -2.63 -13.25 -33.66
CA LYS A 176 -2.25 -14.28 -32.69
C LYS A 176 -2.22 -13.70 -31.27
N ARG A 177 -3.12 -14.19 -30.41
CA ARG A 177 -3.23 -13.77 -29.00
C ARG A 177 -2.00 -14.03 -28.13
N ASP A 178 -1.08 -14.88 -28.60
CA ASP A 178 0.12 -15.29 -27.86
C ASP A 178 1.25 -14.23 -27.93
N ILE A 179 1.15 -13.26 -28.86
CA ILE A 179 2.11 -12.18 -29.02
C ILE A 179 1.70 -11.01 -28.13
N THR A 180 2.28 -10.92 -26.93
CA THR A 180 1.86 -9.93 -25.92
C THR A 180 2.75 -8.70 -25.81
N ASN A 181 3.85 -8.61 -26.56
CA ASN A 181 4.80 -7.49 -26.47
C ASN A 181 4.32 -6.28 -27.28
N PRO A 182 3.84 -5.18 -26.65
CA PRO A 182 3.28 -4.03 -27.37
C PRO A 182 4.32 -3.32 -28.25
N LYS A 183 5.60 -3.41 -27.89
CA LYS A 183 6.69 -2.79 -28.64
C LYS A 183 6.77 -3.32 -30.08
N LEU A 184 6.50 -4.61 -30.31
CA LEU A 184 6.52 -5.19 -31.66
C LEU A 184 5.50 -4.52 -32.58
N PHE A 185 4.33 -4.21 -32.04
CA PHE A 185 3.26 -3.53 -32.77
C PHE A 185 3.57 -2.04 -32.95
N HIS A 186 4.12 -1.38 -31.92
CA HIS A 186 4.57 0.00 -32.01
C HIS A 186 5.65 0.20 -33.08
N ASP A 187 6.68 -0.65 -33.08
CA ASP A 187 7.80 -0.55 -34.03
C ASP A 187 7.30 -0.73 -35.48
N LEU A 188 6.31 -1.62 -35.70
CA LEU A 188 5.63 -1.77 -37.00
C LEU A 188 4.86 -0.52 -37.43
N VAL A 189 4.12 0.11 -36.51
CA VAL A 189 3.31 1.30 -36.78
C VAL A 189 4.18 2.54 -37.00
N ASN A 190 5.29 2.65 -36.29
CA ASN A 190 6.12 3.86 -36.28
C ASN A 190 7.36 3.79 -37.18
N ALA A 191 7.61 2.67 -37.84
CA ALA A 191 8.68 2.52 -38.83
C ALA A 191 8.67 3.65 -39.89
N PRO A 192 9.68 4.54 -39.93
CA PRO A 192 9.67 5.68 -40.85
C PRO A 192 10.11 5.31 -42.27
N THR A 193 10.89 4.23 -42.43
CA THR A 193 11.38 3.76 -43.73
C THR A 193 10.93 2.32 -44.03
N VAL A 194 11.05 1.88 -45.29
CA VAL A 194 10.83 0.49 -45.69
C VAL A 194 11.74 -0.47 -44.90
N GLY A 195 13.01 -0.09 -44.68
CA GLY A 195 13.96 -0.92 -43.94
C GLY A 195 13.59 -1.10 -42.47
N ASP A 196 13.11 -0.05 -41.83
CA ASP A 196 12.61 -0.11 -40.45
C ASP A 196 11.35 -0.98 -40.38
N PHE A 197 10.47 -0.86 -41.37
CA PHE A 197 9.23 -1.65 -41.43
C PHE A 197 9.52 -3.14 -41.63
N GLN A 198 10.48 -3.47 -42.51
CA GLN A 198 10.95 -4.83 -42.71
C GLN A 198 11.63 -5.40 -41.46
N THR A 199 12.38 -4.58 -40.72
CA THR A 199 13.03 -4.98 -39.46
C THR A 199 11.98 -5.29 -38.40
N ALA A 200 11.00 -4.41 -38.20
CA ALA A 200 9.92 -4.63 -37.25
C ALA A 200 9.04 -5.85 -37.64
N ALA A 201 8.78 -6.04 -38.92
CA ALA A 201 8.10 -7.22 -39.46
C ALA A 201 8.88 -8.51 -39.18
N LYS A 202 10.21 -8.48 -39.28
CA LYS A 202 11.08 -9.61 -38.96
C LYS A 202 10.99 -10.00 -37.49
N ASP A 203 11.00 -9.01 -36.60
CA ASP A 203 10.88 -9.24 -35.16
C ASP A 203 9.50 -9.81 -34.80
N LEU A 204 8.44 -9.35 -35.47
CA LEU A 204 7.11 -9.94 -35.33
C LEU A 204 7.05 -11.39 -35.84
N LEU A 205 7.64 -11.69 -37.00
CA LEU A 205 7.70 -13.06 -37.55
C LEU A 205 8.42 -14.01 -36.57
N LYS A 206 9.51 -13.54 -35.97
CA LYS A 206 10.29 -14.29 -34.97
C LYS A 206 9.47 -14.52 -33.69
N ALA A 207 8.79 -13.50 -33.18
CA ALA A 207 7.92 -13.62 -32.01
C ALA A 207 6.72 -14.54 -32.28
N GLY A 208 6.19 -14.51 -33.50
CA GLY A 208 5.09 -15.35 -33.95
C GLY A 208 5.44 -16.82 -34.24
N GLY A 209 6.70 -17.20 -34.03
CA GLY A 209 7.20 -18.56 -34.21
C GLY A 209 7.34 -19.01 -35.67
N ILE A 210 7.41 -18.08 -36.63
CA ILE A 210 7.60 -18.43 -38.04
C ILE A 210 9.03 -18.91 -38.26
N THR A 211 9.17 -20.11 -38.81
CA THR A 211 10.46 -20.69 -39.18
C THR A 211 10.56 -20.76 -40.70
N PRO A 212 11.56 -20.10 -41.33
CA PRO A 212 11.77 -20.23 -42.77
C PRO A 212 12.05 -21.68 -43.18
N PRO A 213 11.69 -22.09 -44.40
CA PRO A 213 12.12 -23.34 -45.00
C PRO A 213 13.65 -23.50 -44.99
N GLN A 214 14.13 -24.75 -45.06
CA GLN A 214 15.56 -25.04 -45.03
C GLN A 214 16.33 -24.28 -46.12
N GLY A 215 17.39 -23.56 -45.72
CA GLY A 215 18.20 -22.74 -46.63
C GLY A 215 17.64 -21.34 -46.92
N LYS A 216 16.54 -20.94 -46.28
CA LYS A 216 15.91 -19.62 -46.40
C LYS A 216 16.02 -18.82 -45.11
N THR A 217 15.86 -17.49 -45.19
CA THR A 217 15.96 -16.59 -44.02
C THR A 217 14.65 -15.82 -43.76
N LEU A 218 14.53 -15.22 -42.57
CA LEU A 218 13.40 -14.36 -42.25
C LEU A 218 13.44 -13.05 -43.06
N GLU A 219 14.63 -12.56 -43.40
CA GLU A 219 14.80 -11.39 -44.27
C GLU A 219 14.15 -11.60 -45.64
N GLU A 220 14.25 -12.82 -46.21
CA GLU A 220 13.61 -13.15 -47.48
C GLU A 220 12.07 -13.08 -47.41
N LEU A 221 11.46 -13.33 -46.24
CA LEU A 221 10.01 -13.21 -46.04
C LEU A 221 9.55 -11.74 -45.98
N THR A 222 10.39 -10.87 -45.42
CA THR A 222 10.06 -9.44 -45.27
C THR A 222 10.44 -8.61 -46.48
N ALA A 223 11.33 -9.10 -47.35
CA ALA A 223 11.89 -8.34 -48.47
C ALA A 223 10.83 -7.81 -49.46
N ALA A 224 9.66 -8.46 -49.55
CA ALA A 224 8.57 -8.03 -50.43
C ALA A 224 7.69 -6.90 -49.86
N LEU A 225 7.85 -6.54 -48.58
CA LEU A 225 7.07 -5.50 -47.92
C LEU A 225 7.47 -4.11 -48.42
N THR A 226 6.46 -3.26 -48.62
CA THR A 226 6.59 -1.85 -49.01
C THR A 226 5.92 -0.94 -47.99
N LEU A 227 6.13 0.38 -48.07
CA LEU A 227 5.41 1.32 -47.22
C LEU A 227 3.88 1.29 -47.44
N ASP A 228 3.41 0.95 -48.64
CA ASP A 228 1.96 0.79 -48.89
C ASP A 228 1.36 -0.38 -48.09
N SER A 229 2.17 -1.40 -47.78
CA SER A 229 1.77 -2.53 -46.92
C SER A 229 1.47 -2.06 -45.48
N LYS A 230 2.12 -0.98 -45.04
CA LYS A 230 2.02 -0.44 -43.68
C LYS A 230 0.60 -0.03 -43.34
N THR A 231 -0.15 0.60 -44.25
CA THR A 231 -1.52 1.07 -44.00
C THR A 231 -2.44 -0.07 -43.55
N GLN A 232 -2.36 -1.23 -44.20
CA GLN A 232 -3.18 -2.39 -43.84
C GLN A 232 -2.73 -3.03 -42.52
N VAL A 233 -1.41 -3.11 -42.30
CA VAL A 233 -0.81 -3.65 -41.08
C VAL A 233 -1.15 -2.78 -39.86
N VAL A 234 -1.08 -1.44 -39.99
CA VAL A 234 -1.45 -0.49 -38.92
C VAL A 234 -2.92 -0.62 -38.54
N ALA A 235 -3.82 -0.78 -39.52
CA ALA A 235 -5.23 -1.00 -39.23
C ALA A 235 -5.47 -2.30 -38.44
N ALA A 236 -4.77 -3.39 -38.78
CA ALA A 236 -4.85 -4.65 -38.04
C ALA A 236 -4.29 -4.52 -36.61
N VAL A 237 -3.16 -3.83 -36.45
CA VAL A 237 -2.55 -3.54 -35.14
C VAL A 237 -3.51 -2.76 -34.24
N ALA A 238 -4.14 -1.71 -34.78
CA ALA A 238 -5.05 -0.86 -34.01
C ALA A 238 -6.24 -1.65 -33.42
N VAL A 239 -6.77 -2.65 -34.14
CA VAL A 239 -7.87 -3.50 -33.66
C VAL A 239 -7.42 -4.34 -32.46
N VAL A 240 -6.33 -5.08 -32.60
CA VAL A 240 -5.84 -6.01 -31.56
C VAL A 240 -5.45 -5.26 -30.30
N GLU A 241 -4.77 -4.13 -30.48
CA GLU A 241 -4.29 -3.32 -29.38
C GLU A 241 -5.44 -2.62 -28.62
N PHE A 242 -6.46 -2.14 -29.33
CA PHE A 242 -7.66 -1.62 -28.68
C PHE A 242 -8.42 -2.71 -27.93
N GLU A 243 -8.55 -3.91 -28.49
CA GLU A 243 -9.18 -5.04 -27.79
C GLU A 243 -8.41 -5.38 -26.50
N ARG A 244 -7.07 -5.37 -26.55
CA ARG A 244 -6.20 -5.56 -25.38
C ARG A 244 -6.44 -4.50 -24.32
N GLN A 245 -6.47 -3.21 -24.71
CA GLN A 245 -6.74 -2.10 -23.78
C GLN A 245 -8.12 -2.19 -23.16
N LEU A 246 -9.13 -2.60 -23.94
CA LEU A 246 -10.50 -2.75 -23.46
C LEU A 246 -10.63 -3.92 -22.47
N GLN A 247 -9.92 -5.03 -22.68
CA GLN A 247 -9.84 -6.12 -21.70
C GLN A 247 -9.13 -5.69 -20.41
N GLN A 248 -8.05 -4.91 -20.52
CA GLN A 248 -7.36 -4.36 -19.35
C GLN A 248 -8.24 -3.39 -18.58
N PHE A 249 -8.96 -2.51 -19.28
CA PHE A 249 -9.92 -1.61 -18.69
C PHE A 249 -11.02 -2.39 -17.95
N LYS A 250 -11.67 -3.35 -18.62
CA LYS A 250 -12.71 -4.19 -18.02
C LYS A 250 -12.25 -4.95 -16.76
N SER A 251 -10.97 -5.32 -16.66
CA SER A 251 -10.41 -6.04 -15.51
C SER A 251 -9.88 -5.15 -14.39
N SER A 252 -9.63 -3.86 -14.66
CA SER A 252 -9.05 -2.91 -13.70
C SER A 252 -9.96 -1.74 -13.34
N VAL A 253 -11.06 -1.53 -14.06
CA VAL A 253 -12.00 -0.44 -13.80
C VAL A 253 -12.63 -0.58 -12.42
N THR A 254 -12.66 0.54 -11.69
CA THR A 254 -13.29 0.61 -10.37
C THR A 254 -14.76 0.98 -10.48
N ASP A 255 -15.55 0.62 -9.46
CA ASP A 255 -16.98 0.99 -9.39
C ASP A 255 -17.18 2.50 -9.53
N ALA A 256 -16.32 3.32 -8.90
CA ALA A 256 -16.39 4.78 -9.00
C ALA A 256 -16.19 5.31 -10.43
N GLN A 257 -15.27 4.71 -11.19
CA GLN A 257 -15.01 5.09 -12.58
C GLN A 257 -16.13 4.64 -13.54
N LEU A 258 -16.77 3.51 -13.26
CA LEU A 258 -17.95 3.04 -14.01
C LEU A 258 -19.15 3.93 -13.74
N LEU A 259 -19.37 4.31 -12.48
CA LEU A 259 -20.52 5.12 -12.05
C LEU A 259 -20.42 6.60 -12.43
N ASP A 260 -19.33 7.02 -13.07
CA ASP A 260 -19.18 8.37 -13.62
C ASP A 260 -20.29 8.69 -14.65
N PRO A 261 -20.95 9.87 -14.57
CA PRO A 261 -22.02 10.24 -15.49
C PRO A 261 -21.63 10.18 -16.97
N SER A 262 -20.40 10.56 -17.32
CA SER A 262 -19.92 10.55 -18.71
C SER A 262 -19.67 9.12 -19.21
N MET A 263 -19.23 8.22 -18.33
CA MET A 263 -19.13 6.79 -18.66
C MET A 263 -20.51 6.17 -18.85
N ARG A 264 -21.49 6.47 -17.99
CA ARG A 264 -22.87 6.01 -18.15
C ARG A 264 -23.45 6.40 -19.51
N ASP A 265 -23.22 7.64 -19.93
CA ASP A 265 -23.74 8.15 -21.20
C ASP A 265 -23.10 7.45 -22.42
N ILE A 266 -21.84 7.02 -22.31
CA ILE A 266 -21.20 6.16 -23.31
C ILE A 266 -21.83 4.75 -23.28
N LEU A 267 -22.01 4.15 -22.11
CA LEU A 267 -22.51 2.79 -21.97
C LEU A 267 -23.91 2.60 -22.59
N LYS A 268 -24.79 3.60 -22.49
CA LYS A 268 -26.16 3.57 -23.05
C LYS A 268 -26.23 3.89 -24.56
N GLU A 269 -25.11 4.15 -25.21
CA GLU A 269 -25.07 4.48 -26.64
C GLU A 269 -25.60 3.32 -27.49
N ALA A 270 -26.68 3.57 -28.24
CA ALA A 270 -27.33 2.56 -29.06
C ALA A 270 -26.54 2.28 -30.35
N ASN A 271 -25.84 3.29 -30.88
CA ASN A 271 -24.99 3.12 -32.03
C ASN A 271 -23.64 2.51 -31.61
N LYS A 272 -23.45 1.23 -31.95
CA LYS A 272 -22.24 0.45 -31.65
C LYS A 272 -20.94 1.09 -32.15
N GLU A 273 -20.99 1.80 -33.28
CA GLU A 273 -19.83 2.54 -33.80
C GLU A 273 -19.47 3.70 -32.87
N ASN A 274 -20.47 4.52 -32.51
CA ASN A 274 -20.31 5.64 -31.59
C ASN A 274 -19.85 5.19 -30.20
N PHE A 275 -20.38 4.08 -29.69
CA PHE A 275 -19.95 3.50 -28.41
C PHE A 275 -18.43 3.29 -28.38
N THR A 276 -17.90 2.60 -29.40
CA THR A 276 -16.47 2.29 -29.49
C THR A 276 -15.63 3.55 -29.64
N THR A 277 -16.08 4.51 -30.46
CA THR A 277 -15.37 5.78 -30.66
C THR A 277 -15.36 6.66 -29.41
N ASN A 278 -16.49 6.79 -28.72
CA ASN A 278 -16.59 7.60 -27.51
C ASN A 278 -15.83 6.98 -26.34
N LEU A 279 -15.89 5.64 -26.19
CA LEU A 279 -15.12 4.94 -25.16
C LEU A 279 -13.62 5.10 -25.36
N ALA A 280 -13.14 5.04 -26.60
CA ALA A 280 -11.74 5.26 -26.94
C ALA A 280 -11.24 6.67 -26.61
N ALA A 281 -12.11 7.68 -26.79
CA ALA A 281 -11.81 9.07 -26.45
C ALA A 281 -11.91 9.36 -24.93
N HIS A 282 -12.47 8.45 -24.14
CA HIS A 282 -12.76 8.69 -22.73
C HIS A 282 -11.49 8.69 -21.87
N ALA A 283 -11.41 9.62 -20.89
CA ALA A 283 -10.25 9.77 -20.01
C ALA A 283 -9.99 8.53 -19.13
N ASN A 284 -11.05 7.83 -18.71
CA ASN A 284 -10.94 6.60 -17.89
C ASN A 284 -10.33 5.41 -18.66
N LEU A 285 -10.33 5.43 -20.00
CA LEU A 285 -9.56 4.46 -20.79
C LEU A 285 -8.11 4.95 -20.85
N LYS A 286 -7.29 4.42 -19.93
CA LYS A 286 -5.87 4.77 -19.83
C LYS A 286 -5.13 4.31 -21.08
N GLU A 287 -4.46 5.25 -21.72
CA GLU A 287 -3.55 4.98 -22.82
C GLU A 287 -2.16 4.70 -22.26
N ASP A 288 -1.41 3.81 -22.91
CA ASP A 288 0.02 3.68 -22.63
C ASP A 288 0.73 4.94 -23.15
N PRO A 289 1.37 5.74 -22.29
CA PRO A 289 2.08 6.95 -22.73
C PRO A 289 3.19 6.66 -23.75
N GLN A 290 3.73 5.44 -23.76
CA GLN A 290 4.76 5.01 -24.69
C GLN A 290 4.18 4.59 -26.05
N ASN A 291 2.89 4.24 -26.11
CA ASN A 291 2.25 3.69 -27.29
C ASN A 291 0.83 4.27 -27.48
N PRO A 292 0.70 5.47 -28.08
CA PRO A 292 -0.60 6.11 -28.24
C PRO A 292 -1.38 5.53 -29.42
N TYR A 293 -2.49 4.85 -29.14
CA TYR A 293 -3.39 4.25 -30.14
C TYR A 293 -4.75 4.97 -30.23
N LYS A 294 -5.00 6.01 -29.42
CA LYS A 294 -6.26 6.78 -29.43
C LYS A 294 -6.60 7.38 -30.78
N THR A 295 -5.60 7.86 -31.51
CA THR A 295 -5.77 8.46 -32.85
C THR A 295 -6.06 7.42 -33.93
N THR A 296 -5.57 6.18 -33.78
CA THR A 296 -5.79 5.10 -34.76
C THR A 296 -7.16 4.42 -34.61
N ILE A 297 -7.80 4.51 -33.43
CA ILE A 297 -9.14 3.93 -33.18
C ILE A 297 -10.25 4.64 -33.97
N ALA A 298 -10.13 5.95 -34.19
CA ALA A 298 -11.09 6.71 -35.00
C ALA A 298 -11.18 6.17 -36.44
N GLY A 299 -10.06 5.69 -36.99
CA GLY A 299 -9.92 5.16 -38.35
C GLY A 299 -10.27 3.68 -38.53
N LEU A 300 -10.76 2.99 -37.49
CA LEU A 300 -11.14 1.58 -37.61
C LEU A 300 -12.32 1.39 -38.58
N PRO A 301 -12.34 0.29 -39.36
CA PRO A 301 -13.49 -0.10 -40.15
C PRO A 301 -14.76 -0.27 -39.30
N LYS A 302 -15.91 0.13 -39.85
CA LYS A 302 -17.20 0.13 -39.15
C LYS A 302 -17.56 -1.24 -38.58
N ASP A 303 -17.40 -2.30 -39.38
CA ASP A 303 -17.67 -3.69 -38.99
C ASP A 303 -16.85 -4.12 -37.76
N LYS A 304 -15.60 -3.67 -37.64
CA LYS A 304 -14.72 -3.98 -36.51
C LYS A 304 -15.15 -3.21 -35.24
N LYS A 305 -15.49 -1.93 -35.36
CA LYS A 305 -16.03 -1.14 -34.24
C LYS A 305 -17.31 -1.76 -33.69
N GLU A 306 -18.18 -2.23 -34.57
CA GLU A 306 -19.43 -2.90 -34.18
C GLU A 306 -19.20 -4.27 -33.51
N ALA A 307 -18.23 -5.06 -34.00
CA ALA A 307 -17.85 -6.33 -33.39
C ALA A 307 -17.28 -6.16 -31.97
N LEU A 308 -16.44 -5.14 -31.76
CA LEU A 308 -15.90 -4.78 -30.45
C LEU A 308 -17.01 -4.34 -29.49
N ALA A 309 -17.89 -3.43 -29.92
CA ALA A 309 -19.03 -3.02 -29.11
C ALA A 309 -19.89 -4.22 -28.67
N THR A 310 -20.20 -5.12 -29.62
CA THR A 310 -20.97 -6.34 -29.35
C THR A 310 -20.32 -7.24 -28.30
N SER A 311 -18.99 -7.29 -28.27
CA SER A 311 -18.24 -8.17 -27.36
C SER A 311 -18.10 -7.61 -25.95
N TYR A 312 -18.08 -6.28 -25.78
CA TYR A 312 -17.70 -5.66 -24.50
C TYR A 312 -18.79 -4.79 -23.86
N GLN A 313 -19.63 -4.10 -24.65
CA GLN A 313 -20.59 -3.12 -24.15
C GLN A 313 -21.55 -3.73 -23.13
N GLN A 314 -22.17 -4.87 -23.45
CA GLN A 314 -23.09 -5.57 -22.54
C GLN A 314 -22.41 -5.89 -21.20
N SER A 315 -21.18 -6.40 -21.23
CA SER A 315 -20.47 -6.79 -20.00
C SER A 315 -20.05 -5.61 -19.13
N LEU A 316 -19.74 -4.46 -19.74
CA LEU A 316 -19.47 -3.21 -19.01
C LEU A 316 -20.76 -2.64 -18.42
N CYS A 317 -21.87 -2.69 -19.16
CA CYS A 317 -23.19 -2.33 -18.64
C CYS A 317 -23.58 -3.24 -17.45
N GLU A 318 -23.27 -4.54 -17.52
CA GLU A 318 -23.48 -5.46 -16.40
C GLU A 318 -22.67 -5.05 -15.16
N GLN A 319 -21.39 -4.73 -15.30
CA GLN A 319 -20.57 -4.23 -14.18
C GLN A 319 -21.14 -2.92 -13.60
N TYR A 320 -21.54 -1.99 -14.47
CA TYR A 320 -22.18 -0.73 -14.07
C TYR A 320 -23.42 -0.98 -13.22
N VAL A 321 -24.37 -1.80 -13.71
CA VAL A 321 -25.63 -2.05 -13.00
C VAL A 321 -25.39 -2.76 -11.66
N LYS A 322 -24.44 -3.70 -11.60
CA LYS A 322 -24.06 -4.35 -10.33
C LYS A 322 -23.48 -3.35 -9.32
N ALA A 323 -22.61 -2.45 -9.75
CA ALA A 323 -22.08 -1.38 -8.90
C ALA A 323 -23.20 -0.43 -8.47
N ARG A 324 -24.09 -0.04 -9.39
CA ARG A 324 -25.20 0.88 -9.14
C ARG A 324 -26.16 0.33 -8.10
N VAL A 325 -26.52 -0.96 -8.21
CA VAL A 325 -27.36 -1.67 -7.23
C VAL A 325 -26.80 -1.53 -5.81
N LEU A 326 -25.48 -1.61 -5.62
CA LEU A 326 -24.86 -1.48 -4.29
C LEU A 326 -24.93 -0.05 -3.70
N THR A 327 -25.17 0.97 -4.53
CA THR A 327 -25.30 2.37 -4.08
C THR A 327 -26.73 2.75 -3.68
N VAL A 328 -27.72 1.95 -4.05
CA VAL A 328 -29.13 2.23 -3.76
C VAL A 328 -29.42 1.92 -2.29
N ASN A 329 -29.89 2.93 -1.55
CA ASN A 329 -30.28 2.79 -0.15
C ASN A 329 -31.81 2.77 -0.04
N LYS A 330 -32.40 1.58 -0.04
CA LYS A 330 -33.83 1.34 0.15
C LYS A 330 -34.06 0.35 1.30
N ALA A 331 -35.27 0.32 1.84
CA ALA A 331 -35.62 -0.63 2.89
C ALA A 331 -35.55 -2.08 2.36
N ILE A 332 -35.20 -3.03 3.23
CA ILE A 332 -35.04 -4.46 2.86
C ILE A 332 -36.33 -5.11 2.36
N ASN A 333 -37.49 -4.53 2.68
CA ASN A 333 -38.82 -4.96 2.26
C ASN A 333 -39.40 -4.08 1.13
N ASP A 334 -38.59 -3.26 0.46
CA ASP A 334 -39.03 -2.49 -0.70
C ASP A 334 -39.62 -3.42 -1.78
N ALA A 335 -40.80 -3.09 -2.29
CA ALA A 335 -41.53 -3.96 -3.21
C ALA A 335 -40.76 -4.23 -4.51
N ASN A 336 -40.03 -3.23 -5.04
CA ASN A 336 -39.26 -3.38 -6.27
C ASN A 336 -37.96 -4.17 -6.03
N PHE A 337 -37.34 -4.01 -4.86
CA PHE A 337 -36.22 -4.84 -4.42
C PHE A 337 -36.59 -6.32 -4.33
N VAL A 338 -37.70 -6.62 -3.64
CA VAL A 338 -38.21 -7.98 -3.49
C VAL A 338 -38.66 -8.56 -4.84
N ALA A 339 -39.33 -7.77 -5.68
CA ALA A 339 -39.70 -8.17 -7.04
C ALA A 339 -38.47 -8.57 -7.86
N ALA A 340 -37.42 -7.73 -7.87
CA ALA A 340 -36.19 -8.01 -8.60
C ALA A 340 -35.49 -9.31 -8.14
N LEU A 341 -35.54 -9.64 -6.84
CA LEU A 341 -35.02 -10.91 -6.31
C LEU A 341 -35.86 -12.12 -6.76
N ASN A 342 -37.17 -11.95 -6.99
CA ASN A 342 -38.08 -13.02 -7.41
C ASN A 342 -38.17 -13.19 -8.94
N ASP A 343 -37.79 -12.20 -9.75
CA ASP A 343 -38.02 -12.21 -11.20
C ASP A 343 -37.34 -13.36 -11.96
N THR A 344 -38.10 -14.09 -12.78
CA THR A 344 -37.59 -15.27 -13.50
C THR A 344 -37.22 -15.01 -14.96
N THR A 345 -37.47 -13.81 -15.47
CA THR A 345 -37.23 -13.43 -16.88
C THR A 345 -36.45 -12.12 -16.96
N ALA A 346 -35.69 -11.92 -18.05
CA ALA A 346 -34.97 -10.66 -18.26
C ALA A 346 -35.91 -9.46 -18.35
N THR A 347 -37.06 -9.60 -19.01
CA THR A 347 -38.04 -8.52 -19.16
C THR A 347 -38.55 -8.01 -17.81
N ASN A 348 -38.93 -8.91 -16.90
CA ASN A 348 -39.43 -8.52 -15.59
C ASN A 348 -38.30 -7.94 -14.72
N LEU A 349 -37.12 -8.58 -14.74
CA LEU A 349 -35.97 -8.11 -13.98
C LEU A 349 -35.54 -6.70 -14.41
N LYS A 350 -35.58 -6.38 -15.72
CA LYS A 350 -35.32 -5.02 -16.21
C LYS A 350 -36.30 -4.02 -15.61
N ALA A 351 -37.60 -4.32 -15.65
CA ALA A 351 -38.63 -3.44 -15.11
C ALA A 351 -38.43 -3.21 -13.59
N SER A 352 -38.20 -4.28 -12.84
CA SER A 352 -37.96 -4.21 -11.39
C SER A 352 -36.67 -3.46 -11.04
N LEU A 353 -35.58 -3.69 -11.79
CA LEU A 353 -34.32 -2.97 -11.59
C LEU A 353 -34.44 -1.47 -11.91
N LYS A 354 -35.14 -1.09 -12.98
CA LYS A 354 -35.42 0.32 -13.31
C LYS A 354 -36.20 1.01 -12.19
N ALA A 355 -37.24 0.35 -11.66
CA ALA A 355 -38.02 0.86 -10.54
C ALA A 355 -37.22 0.88 -9.21
N PHE A 356 -36.36 -0.11 -8.99
CA PHE A 356 -35.51 -0.19 -7.81
C PHE A 356 -34.44 0.90 -7.79
N ILE A 357 -33.70 1.09 -8.88
CA ILE A 357 -32.64 2.10 -8.99
C ILE A 357 -33.22 3.52 -9.05
N GLY A 358 -34.28 3.72 -9.83
CA GLY A 358 -34.98 5.00 -9.98
C GLY A 358 -34.25 6.04 -10.85
N GLY A 359 -35.00 7.02 -11.36
CA GLY A 359 -34.44 8.21 -12.02
C GLY A 359 -34.29 8.17 -13.54
N GLY A 360 -34.66 7.08 -14.23
CA GLY A 360 -34.77 6.96 -15.70
C GLY A 360 -33.48 7.06 -16.51
N ASN A 361 -32.43 7.66 -15.95
CA ASN A 361 -31.15 7.91 -16.62
C ASN A 361 -30.34 6.62 -16.87
N ASP A 362 -30.63 5.56 -16.10
CA ASP A 362 -29.91 4.28 -16.14
C ASP A 362 -30.64 3.24 -17.01
N ASP A 363 -31.85 3.54 -17.50
CA ASP A 363 -32.73 2.59 -18.19
C ASP A 363 -32.08 1.96 -19.42
N GLY A 364 -31.42 2.78 -20.25
CA GLY A 364 -30.73 2.30 -21.45
C GLY A 364 -29.53 1.38 -21.13
N VAL A 365 -28.84 1.64 -20.01
CA VAL A 365 -27.75 0.76 -19.54
C VAL A 365 -28.32 -0.55 -19.02
N ILE A 366 -29.42 -0.51 -18.27
CA ILE A 366 -30.12 -1.70 -17.76
C ILE A 366 -30.64 -2.57 -18.91
N ASP A 367 -31.20 -1.96 -19.96
CA ASP A 367 -31.72 -2.67 -21.12
C ASP A 367 -30.64 -3.42 -21.88
N LEU A 368 -29.42 -2.87 -21.95
CA LEU A 368 -28.25 -3.52 -22.55
C LEU A 368 -27.59 -4.54 -21.62
N ALA A 369 -27.61 -4.33 -20.31
CA ALA A 369 -26.93 -5.17 -19.33
C ALA A 369 -27.62 -6.52 -19.10
N VAL A 370 -28.95 -6.52 -18.98
CA VAL A 370 -29.73 -7.68 -18.51
C VAL A 370 -30.16 -8.57 -19.66
N THR A 371 -29.79 -9.85 -19.59
CA THR A 371 -30.13 -10.90 -20.54
C THR A 371 -30.69 -12.12 -19.80
N ASP A 372 -31.35 -13.04 -20.51
CA ASP A 372 -31.90 -14.25 -19.88
C ASP A 372 -30.80 -15.17 -19.31
N THR A 373 -29.56 -15.01 -19.76
CA THR A 373 -28.42 -15.85 -19.33
C THR A 373 -27.70 -15.32 -18.08
N ASN A 374 -27.92 -14.06 -17.67
CA ASN A 374 -27.16 -13.44 -16.57
C ASN A 374 -28.03 -12.92 -15.39
N LEU A 375 -29.31 -13.28 -15.35
CA LEU A 375 -30.26 -12.88 -14.30
C LEU A 375 -29.71 -13.12 -12.88
N ALA A 376 -29.11 -14.30 -12.67
CA ALA A 376 -28.56 -14.70 -11.38
C ALA A 376 -27.48 -13.73 -10.86
N THR A 377 -26.66 -13.16 -11.76
CA THR A 377 -25.56 -12.27 -11.37
C THR A 377 -26.10 -10.97 -10.74
N PHE A 378 -27.18 -10.40 -11.28
CA PHE A 378 -27.81 -9.20 -10.70
C PHE A 378 -28.51 -9.52 -9.38
N LYS A 379 -29.14 -10.68 -9.27
CA LYS A 379 -29.78 -11.13 -8.02
C LYS A 379 -28.75 -11.39 -6.91
N VAL A 380 -27.56 -11.88 -7.24
CA VAL A 380 -26.43 -11.98 -6.29
C VAL A 380 -25.98 -10.58 -5.84
N ALA A 381 -25.87 -9.61 -6.77
CA ALA A 381 -25.56 -8.22 -6.41
C ALA A 381 -26.65 -7.59 -5.51
N LEU A 382 -27.93 -7.85 -5.78
CA LEU A 382 -29.04 -7.47 -4.90
C LEU A 382 -28.96 -8.14 -3.53
N THR A 383 -28.56 -9.41 -3.46
CA THR A 383 -28.34 -10.13 -2.19
C THR A 383 -27.21 -9.49 -1.39
N LYS A 384 -26.13 -9.07 -2.06
CA LYS A 384 -25.03 -8.31 -1.45
C LYS A 384 -25.49 -6.93 -0.95
N ASN A 385 -26.34 -6.24 -1.72
CA ASN A 385 -27.00 -5.01 -1.26
C ASN A 385 -27.88 -5.29 -0.01
N ALA A 386 -28.62 -6.40 0.03
CA ALA A 386 -29.40 -6.82 1.20
C ALA A 386 -28.54 -6.93 2.47
N ILE A 387 -27.36 -7.58 2.36
CA ILE A 387 -26.41 -7.70 3.47
C ILE A 387 -25.96 -6.31 3.95
N ASN A 388 -25.71 -5.38 3.03
CA ASN A 388 -25.36 -4.00 3.39
C ASN A 388 -26.52 -3.29 4.09
N ILE A 389 -27.76 -3.45 3.62
CA ILE A 389 -28.96 -2.87 4.27
C ILE A 389 -29.13 -3.43 5.69
N ILE A 390 -28.96 -4.75 5.88
CA ILE A 390 -29.02 -5.37 7.21
C ILE A 390 -27.96 -4.75 8.14
N GLY A 391 -26.74 -4.54 7.65
CA GLY A 391 -25.66 -3.94 8.44
C GLY A 391 -25.87 -2.45 8.74
N ALA A 392 -26.51 -1.70 7.84
CA ALA A 392 -26.71 -0.26 7.97
C ALA A 392 -27.57 0.15 9.17
N GLY A 393 -28.41 -0.75 9.69
CA GLY A 393 -29.27 -0.47 10.85
C GLY A 393 -28.53 -0.31 12.18
N GLY A 394 -27.26 -0.76 12.28
CA GLY A 394 -26.37 -0.38 13.39
C GLY A 394 -26.80 -0.80 14.80
N THR A 395 -27.75 -1.73 14.96
CA THR A 395 -28.21 -2.23 16.28
C THR A 395 -27.66 -3.63 16.61
N PRO A 396 -27.63 -4.06 17.89
CA PRO A 396 -27.23 -5.42 18.27
C PRO A 396 -28.05 -6.52 17.55
N ALA A 397 -29.32 -6.26 17.24
CA ALA A 397 -30.17 -7.18 16.48
C ALA A 397 -29.71 -7.34 15.02
N HIS A 398 -29.22 -6.27 14.40
CA HIS A 398 -28.61 -6.31 13.07
C HIS A 398 -27.31 -7.10 13.07
N LEU A 399 -26.42 -6.88 14.06
CA LEU A 399 -25.19 -7.67 14.23
C LEU A 399 -25.50 -9.16 14.42
N THR A 400 -26.50 -9.48 15.24
CA THR A 400 -26.94 -10.86 15.47
C THR A 400 -27.37 -11.50 14.15
N SER A 401 -28.18 -10.78 13.36
CA SER A 401 -28.62 -11.25 12.04
C SER A 401 -27.45 -11.46 11.06
N LEU A 402 -26.44 -10.59 11.06
CA LEU A 402 -25.23 -10.76 10.25
C LEU A 402 -24.41 -11.99 10.69
N LYS A 403 -24.27 -12.23 11.99
CA LYS A 403 -23.54 -13.40 12.54
C LYS A 403 -24.28 -14.72 12.27
N GLU A 404 -25.60 -14.72 12.34
CA GLU A 404 -26.42 -15.87 11.95
C GLU A 404 -26.23 -16.19 10.46
N LEU A 405 -26.25 -15.17 9.60
CA LEU A 405 -25.96 -15.30 8.17
C LEU A 405 -24.53 -15.81 7.92
N GLU A 406 -23.52 -15.28 8.61
CA GLU A 406 -22.12 -15.73 8.50
C GLU A 406 -21.97 -17.19 8.95
N THR A 407 -22.59 -17.56 10.07
CA THR A 407 -22.57 -18.94 10.60
C THR A 407 -23.21 -19.90 9.60
N ALA A 408 -24.36 -19.53 9.05
CA ALA A 408 -25.04 -20.31 8.01
C ALA A 408 -24.19 -20.41 6.73
N ALA A 409 -23.59 -19.29 6.29
CA ALA A 409 -22.70 -19.23 5.14
C ALA A 409 -21.48 -20.13 5.30
N ASN A 410 -20.88 -20.20 6.49
CA ASN A 410 -19.70 -21.03 6.78
C ASN A 410 -20.03 -22.51 6.92
N LYS A 411 -21.29 -22.86 7.18
CA LYS A 411 -21.75 -24.24 7.28
C LYS A 411 -21.93 -24.87 5.89
N ASP A 412 -22.87 -24.35 5.10
CA ASP A 412 -23.19 -24.83 3.75
C ASP A 412 -24.14 -23.88 3.00
N LEU A 413 -24.22 -24.01 1.66
CA LEU A 413 -25.07 -23.16 0.82
C LEU A 413 -26.57 -23.25 1.16
N ALA A 414 -27.08 -24.43 1.52
CA ALA A 414 -28.50 -24.62 1.79
C ALA A 414 -28.92 -23.92 3.09
N SER A 415 -28.09 -24.03 4.12
CA SER A 415 -28.22 -23.30 5.39
C SER A 415 -28.19 -21.79 5.15
N PHE A 416 -27.28 -21.31 4.30
CA PHE A 416 -27.19 -19.89 3.96
C PHE A 416 -28.43 -19.36 3.23
N ARG A 417 -28.90 -20.06 2.19
CA ARG A 417 -30.13 -19.70 1.46
C ARG A 417 -31.34 -19.66 2.40
N LYS A 418 -31.46 -20.64 3.30
CA LYS A 418 -32.52 -20.69 4.31
C LYS A 418 -32.47 -19.50 5.26
N GLU A 419 -31.28 -19.11 5.69
CA GLU A 419 -31.12 -17.97 6.59
C GLU A 419 -31.39 -16.64 5.88
N LEU A 420 -30.93 -16.46 4.63
CA LEU A 420 -31.27 -15.30 3.80
C LEU A 420 -32.80 -15.12 3.64
N ALA A 421 -33.53 -16.21 3.36
CA ALA A 421 -34.98 -16.19 3.23
C ALA A 421 -35.71 -15.74 4.50
N LYS A 422 -35.14 -15.99 5.69
CA LYS A 422 -35.69 -15.46 6.95
C LYS A 422 -35.43 -13.97 7.12
N LYS A 423 -34.28 -13.47 6.66
CA LYS A 423 -33.85 -12.08 6.86
C LYS A 423 -34.39 -11.12 5.80
N ILE A 424 -34.78 -11.64 4.64
CA ILE A 424 -35.32 -10.86 3.51
C ILE A 424 -36.75 -11.34 3.23
N PRO A 425 -37.76 -10.76 3.93
CA PRO A 425 -39.14 -11.22 3.81
C PRO A 425 -39.69 -10.97 2.40
N GLY A 426 -40.46 -11.93 1.87
CA GLY A 426 -41.12 -11.84 0.57
C GLY A 426 -40.36 -12.45 -0.61
N VAL A 427 -39.15 -12.97 -0.40
CA VAL A 427 -38.37 -13.70 -1.43
C VAL A 427 -38.72 -15.19 -1.41
N ALA A 428 -39.12 -15.74 -2.55
CA ALA A 428 -39.59 -17.13 -2.66
C ALA A 428 -38.47 -18.17 -2.47
N SER A 429 -37.32 -17.95 -3.10
CA SER A 429 -36.12 -18.76 -2.89
C SER A 429 -34.84 -18.01 -3.30
N PHE A 430 -33.70 -18.45 -2.77
CA PHE A 430 -32.37 -17.96 -3.14
C PHE A 430 -31.62 -18.96 -4.03
N ASP A 431 -32.33 -19.71 -4.88
CA ASP A 431 -31.74 -20.80 -5.66
C ASP A 431 -30.71 -20.35 -6.70
N PHE A 432 -30.74 -19.06 -7.05
CA PHE A 432 -29.77 -18.40 -7.93
C PHE A 432 -28.40 -18.19 -7.26
N VAL A 433 -28.30 -18.23 -5.92
CA VAL A 433 -27.01 -18.10 -5.21
C VAL A 433 -26.30 -19.44 -5.24
N GLN A 434 -25.14 -19.53 -5.89
CA GLN A 434 -24.38 -20.77 -6.04
C GLN A 434 -23.14 -20.79 -5.15
N GLU A 435 -22.50 -21.96 -5.02
CA GLU A 435 -21.29 -22.14 -4.20
C GLU A 435 -20.16 -21.17 -4.59
N LYS A 436 -20.02 -20.88 -5.88
CA LYS A 436 -19.03 -19.93 -6.41
C LYS A 436 -19.23 -18.49 -5.91
N ASP A 437 -20.44 -18.15 -5.47
CA ASP A 437 -20.80 -16.79 -5.03
C ASP A 437 -20.56 -16.60 -3.51
N LEU A 438 -20.46 -17.68 -2.73
CA LEU A 438 -20.25 -17.63 -1.29
C LEU A 438 -19.00 -16.84 -0.85
N PRO A 439 -17.82 -16.95 -1.50
CA PRO A 439 -16.65 -16.18 -1.09
C PRO A 439 -16.89 -14.66 -1.10
N GLU A 440 -17.60 -14.15 -2.11
CA GLU A 440 -17.90 -12.72 -2.21
C GLU A 440 -18.94 -12.30 -1.15
N LEU A 441 -19.99 -13.10 -0.95
CA LEU A 441 -21.03 -12.82 0.05
C LEU A 441 -20.51 -12.91 1.49
N ARG A 442 -19.62 -13.88 1.79
CA ARG A 442 -18.91 -13.96 3.09
C ARG A 442 -18.01 -12.74 3.29
N LYS A 443 -17.30 -12.27 2.25
CA LYS A 443 -16.50 -11.04 2.33
C LYS A 443 -17.37 -9.83 2.65
N ALA A 444 -18.55 -9.71 2.04
CA ALA A 444 -19.50 -8.64 2.34
C ALA A 444 -20.02 -8.72 3.79
N LEU A 445 -20.38 -9.92 4.28
CA LEU A 445 -20.77 -10.15 5.68
C LEU A 445 -19.67 -9.74 6.65
N GLY A 446 -18.44 -10.23 6.44
CA GLY A 446 -17.29 -9.90 7.28
C GLY A 446 -16.98 -8.40 7.30
N ALA A 447 -17.15 -7.70 6.16
CA ALA A 447 -16.99 -6.25 6.09
C ALA A 447 -18.02 -5.51 6.97
N GLN A 448 -19.29 -5.91 6.92
CA GLN A 448 -20.35 -5.30 7.75
C GLN A 448 -20.19 -5.62 9.24
N ILE A 449 -19.84 -6.86 9.59
CA ILE A 449 -19.54 -7.26 10.98
C ILE A 449 -18.34 -6.46 11.52
N GLY A 450 -17.29 -6.32 10.70
CA GLY A 450 -16.11 -5.52 11.05
C GLY A 450 -16.42 -4.03 11.21
N ALA A 451 -17.29 -3.47 10.36
CA ALA A 451 -17.76 -2.09 10.49
C ALA A 451 -18.53 -1.86 11.80
N PHE A 452 -19.39 -2.81 12.19
CA PHE A 452 -20.10 -2.74 13.48
C PHE A 452 -19.12 -2.72 14.66
N ALA A 453 -18.16 -3.65 14.69
CA ALA A 453 -17.14 -3.69 15.73
C ALA A 453 -16.29 -2.41 15.79
N ARG A 454 -15.99 -1.79 14.63
CA ARG A 454 -15.33 -0.48 14.56
C ARG A 454 -16.17 0.64 15.16
N ASN A 455 -17.46 0.70 14.84
CA ASN A 455 -18.37 1.72 15.36
C ASN A 455 -18.59 1.58 16.88
N ASP A 456 -18.72 0.35 17.38
CA ASP A 456 -18.80 0.09 18.83
C ASP A 456 -17.54 0.56 19.57
N ARG A 457 -16.36 0.20 19.06
CA ARG A 457 -15.07 0.71 19.59
C ARG A 457 -14.98 2.23 19.53
N ALA A 458 -15.46 2.85 18.45
CA ALA A 458 -15.47 4.31 18.34
C ALA A 458 -16.43 4.96 19.34
N ALA A 459 -17.57 4.35 19.65
CA ALA A 459 -18.50 4.85 20.67
C ALA A 459 -17.91 4.71 22.09
N GLN A 460 -17.21 3.60 22.38
CA GLN A 460 -16.44 3.44 23.62
C GLN A 460 -15.36 4.51 23.74
N PHE A 461 -14.63 4.76 22.66
CA PHE A 461 -13.60 5.80 22.63
C PHE A 461 -14.20 7.21 22.79
N GLU A 462 -15.30 7.51 22.12
CA GLU A 462 -16.03 8.78 22.26
C GLU A 462 -16.50 9.00 23.71
N ALA A 463 -17.01 7.97 24.38
CA ALA A 463 -17.40 8.06 25.78
C ALA A 463 -16.22 8.43 26.71
N GLU A 464 -15.02 7.92 26.43
CA GLU A 464 -13.80 8.32 27.14
C GLU A 464 -13.39 9.76 26.80
N VAL A 465 -13.41 10.14 25.52
CA VAL A 465 -13.11 11.51 25.08
C VAL A 465 -14.05 12.53 25.74
N LYS A 466 -15.33 12.19 25.95
CA LYS A 466 -16.31 13.04 26.66
C LYS A 466 -15.99 13.28 28.14
N LYS A 467 -15.04 12.54 28.72
CA LYS A 467 -14.52 12.81 30.08
C LYS A 467 -13.50 13.97 30.11
N SER A 468 -13.07 14.45 28.94
CA SER A 468 -12.16 15.59 28.80
C SER A 468 -12.70 16.85 29.47
N ARG A 469 -11.79 17.65 30.06
CA ARG A 469 -12.10 18.96 30.68
C ARG A 469 -12.88 19.92 29.75
N LEU A 470 -12.58 19.89 28.45
CA LEU A 470 -13.21 20.79 27.47
C LEU A 470 -14.50 20.24 26.84
N ASP A 471 -14.96 19.05 27.24
CA ASP A 471 -16.19 18.50 26.67
C ASP A 471 -17.42 19.20 27.27
N ALA A 472 -18.44 19.41 26.43
CA ALA A 472 -19.70 20.04 26.83
C ALA A 472 -20.56 19.15 27.74
N GLY A 473 -20.20 17.88 27.91
CA GLY A 473 -20.80 16.96 28.87
C GLY A 473 -21.95 16.12 28.29
N PRO A 474 -22.66 15.37 29.17
CA PRO A 474 -23.66 14.39 28.76
C PRO A 474 -24.79 15.01 27.93
N GLY A 475 -25.19 14.33 26.84
CA GLY A 475 -26.29 14.77 25.97
C GLY A 475 -25.93 15.83 24.93
N LYS A 476 -24.68 16.29 24.88
CA LYS A 476 -24.15 17.18 23.83
C LYS A 476 -23.23 16.42 22.86
N PRO A 477 -23.03 16.92 21.63
CA PRO A 477 -22.04 16.38 20.70
C PRO A 477 -20.64 16.39 21.31
N VAL A 478 -19.79 15.42 20.97
CA VAL A 478 -18.39 15.38 21.44
C VAL A 478 -17.63 16.60 20.91
N THR A 479 -16.89 17.26 21.78
CA THR A 479 -16.16 18.48 21.42
C THR A 479 -14.90 18.18 20.59
N HIS A 480 -14.22 17.06 20.85
CA HIS A 480 -13.03 16.60 20.11
C HIS A 480 -13.41 15.67 18.95
N LYS A 481 -14.09 16.24 17.96
CA LYS A 481 -14.67 15.47 16.84
C LYS A 481 -13.59 14.91 15.91
N GLU A 482 -12.48 15.64 15.71
CA GLU A 482 -11.41 15.21 14.83
C GLU A 482 -10.65 14.03 15.43
N LEU A 483 -10.46 14.01 16.75
CA LEU A 483 -9.87 12.88 17.47
C LEU A 483 -10.68 11.59 17.28
N VAL A 484 -12.01 11.67 17.44
CA VAL A 484 -12.91 10.51 17.24
C VAL A 484 -12.93 10.09 15.76
N ALA A 485 -12.85 11.03 14.83
CA ALA A 485 -12.79 10.75 13.39
C ALA A 485 -11.49 10.02 13.00
N VAL A 486 -10.34 10.47 13.51
CA VAL A 486 -9.04 9.81 13.29
C VAL A 486 -9.05 8.40 13.89
N PHE A 487 -9.61 8.22 15.08
CA PHE A 487 -9.70 6.88 15.71
C PHE A 487 -10.45 5.87 14.82
N LYS A 488 -11.54 6.29 14.15
CA LYS A 488 -12.31 5.45 13.22
C LYS A 488 -11.50 4.99 12.00
N GLN A 489 -10.48 5.75 11.60
CA GLN A 489 -9.61 5.42 10.47
C GLN A 489 -8.51 4.42 10.83
N LEU A 490 -8.25 4.16 12.12
CA LEU A 490 -7.15 3.31 12.55
C LEU A 490 -7.39 1.82 12.23
N PRO A 491 -6.32 1.03 12.02
CA PRO A 491 -6.40 -0.43 11.97
C PRO A 491 -7.02 -1.01 13.25
N ASP A 492 -7.73 -2.13 13.13
CA ASP A 492 -8.45 -2.78 14.23
C ASP A 492 -7.55 -3.08 15.43
N ALA A 493 -6.33 -3.58 15.17
CA ALA A 493 -5.34 -3.87 16.20
C ALA A 493 -4.97 -2.62 17.01
N LYS A 494 -4.91 -1.46 16.35
CA LYS A 494 -4.53 -0.20 16.98
C LYS A 494 -5.68 0.41 17.77
N GLN A 495 -6.91 0.33 17.27
CA GLN A 495 -8.11 0.72 18.03
C GLN A 495 -8.20 -0.07 19.35
N LEU A 496 -7.98 -1.39 19.28
CA LEU A 496 -7.97 -2.26 20.47
C LEU A 496 -6.82 -1.92 21.42
N GLU A 497 -5.63 -1.62 20.90
CA GLU A 497 -4.48 -1.20 21.72
C GLU A 497 -4.74 0.12 22.46
N ILE A 498 -5.43 1.07 21.82
CA ILE A 498 -5.79 2.36 22.43
C ILE A 498 -6.89 2.17 23.48
N LEU A 499 -7.90 1.34 23.21
CA LEU A 499 -8.98 1.06 24.16
C LEU A 499 -8.55 0.19 25.34
N LYS A 500 -7.50 -0.63 25.17
CA LYS A 500 -7.01 -1.51 26.23
C LYS A 500 -6.58 -0.70 27.44
N ASP A 501 -7.25 -0.95 28.58
CA ASP A 501 -7.02 -0.24 29.84
C ASP A 501 -7.10 1.29 29.67
N ILE A 502 -7.95 1.79 28.76
CA ILE A 502 -8.04 3.23 28.46
C ILE A 502 -8.40 4.08 29.68
N ASP A 503 -9.21 3.53 30.60
CA ASP A 503 -9.51 4.17 31.88
C ASP A 503 -8.28 4.33 32.79
N LYS A 504 -7.31 3.42 32.70
CA LYS A 504 -6.08 3.42 33.51
C LYS A 504 -4.94 4.20 32.86
N THR A 505 -4.83 4.07 31.54
CA THR A 505 -3.75 4.68 30.74
C THR A 505 -4.09 6.10 30.29
N LYS A 506 -5.38 6.49 30.34
CA LYS A 506 -5.93 7.76 29.86
C LYS A 506 -5.38 8.19 28.50
N LYS A 507 -5.16 7.23 27.60
CA LYS A 507 -4.60 7.50 26.25
C LYS A 507 -5.36 8.59 25.49
N HIS A 508 -6.67 8.73 25.70
CA HIS A 508 -7.44 9.82 25.10
C HIS A 508 -6.96 11.21 25.53
N GLU A 509 -6.52 11.41 26.78
CA GLU A 509 -6.01 12.69 27.28
C GLU A 509 -4.62 13.02 26.70
N LEU A 510 -3.76 12.01 26.55
CA LEU A 510 -2.47 12.14 25.87
C LEU A 510 -2.67 12.56 24.41
N LEU A 511 -3.64 11.95 23.73
CA LEU A 511 -3.98 12.28 22.35
C LEU A 511 -4.56 13.69 22.20
N ILE A 512 -5.34 14.18 23.17
CA ILE A 512 -5.84 15.58 23.19
C ILE A 512 -4.70 16.59 23.42
N SER A 513 -3.64 16.17 24.11
CA SER A 513 -2.54 17.06 24.52
C SER A 513 -1.37 17.10 23.53
N ALA A 514 -1.27 16.12 22.62
CA ALA A 514 -0.29 16.06 21.55
C ALA A 514 -0.51 17.19 20.52
N LYS A 515 0.46 18.09 20.37
CA LYS A 515 0.34 19.32 19.57
C LYS A 515 1.06 19.24 18.22
N THR A 516 1.76 18.12 17.97
CA THR A 516 2.53 17.89 16.75
C THR A 516 2.09 16.60 16.06
N LYS A 517 2.43 16.50 14.77
CA LYS A 517 2.13 15.31 13.99
C LYS A 517 2.94 14.11 14.51
N GLU A 518 4.19 14.33 14.88
CA GLU A 518 5.14 13.32 15.33
C GLU A 518 4.69 12.68 16.66
N GLU A 519 4.21 13.50 17.60
CA GLU A 519 3.62 13.01 18.85
C GLU A 519 2.37 12.15 18.60
N LEU A 520 1.48 12.58 17.71
CA LEU A 520 0.29 11.82 17.35
C LEU A 520 0.64 10.51 16.64
N GLU A 521 1.61 10.53 15.72
CA GLU A 521 2.09 9.32 15.02
C GLU A 521 2.74 8.32 15.98
N TYR A 522 3.40 8.79 17.05
CA TYR A 522 3.94 7.90 18.09
C TYR A 522 2.81 7.09 18.75
N TYR A 523 1.70 7.73 19.11
CA TYR A 523 0.59 7.06 19.78
C TYR A 523 -0.35 6.31 18.82
N LEU A 524 -0.59 6.84 17.63
CA LEU A 524 -1.60 6.34 16.67
C LEU A 524 -1.01 5.48 15.55
N GLY A 525 0.29 5.59 15.27
CA GLY A 525 0.92 5.04 14.08
C GLY A 525 0.70 5.89 12.83
N THR A 526 1.23 5.44 11.70
CA THR A 526 1.26 6.21 10.43
C THR A 526 0.25 5.74 9.38
N LYS A 527 -0.41 4.61 9.60
CA LYS A 527 -1.26 3.93 8.59
C LYS A 527 -2.72 3.85 9.04
N ASN A 528 -3.64 4.06 8.10
CA ASN A 528 -5.07 3.83 8.27
C ASN A 528 -5.45 2.35 8.09
N ALA A 529 -6.73 2.01 8.25
CA ALA A 529 -7.25 0.64 8.15
C ALA A 529 -7.04 -0.01 6.75
N GLU A 530 -6.88 0.79 5.71
CA GLU A 530 -6.62 0.36 4.32
C GLU A 530 -5.13 0.28 4.00
N GLY A 531 -4.25 0.67 4.93
CA GLY A 531 -2.80 0.71 4.77
C GLY A 531 -2.25 1.99 4.14
N GLY A 532 -3.11 2.97 3.83
CA GLY A 532 -2.73 4.31 3.38
C GLY A 532 -2.29 5.23 4.54
N PRO A 533 -1.77 6.43 4.26
CA PRO A 533 -1.31 7.37 5.28
C PRO A 533 -2.47 7.89 6.15
N LEU A 534 -2.23 7.99 7.46
CA LEU A 534 -3.20 8.55 8.41
C LEU A 534 -3.26 10.08 8.30
N GLN A 535 -4.47 10.66 8.27
CA GLN A 535 -4.67 12.11 8.16
C GLN A 535 -4.75 12.73 9.57
N LEU A 536 -3.74 13.54 9.94
CA LEU A 536 -3.60 14.07 11.30
C LEU A 536 -3.69 15.61 11.40
N THR A 537 -3.71 16.32 10.27
CA THR A 537 -3.62 17.79 10.26
C THR A 537 -4.74 18.48 11.04
N GLN A 538 -5.99 18.04 10.85
CA GLN A 538 -7.14 18.64 11.55
C GLN A 538 -7.11 18.37 13.06
N LEU A 539 -6.65 17.18 13.47
CA LEU A 539 -6.46 16.83 14.88
C LEU A 539 -5.38 17.68 15.55
N VAL A 540 -4.26 17.93 14.86
CA VAL A 540 -3.21 18.83 15.37
C VAL A 540 -3.77 20.23 15.66
N GLU A 541 -4.57 20.77 14.74
CA GLU A 541 -5.18 22.10 14.93
C GLU A 541 -6.28 22.10 16.01
N GLU A 542 -7.08 21.04 16.12
CA GLU A 542 -8.03 20.83 17.23
C GLU A 542 -7.30 20.82 18.58
N ASN A 543 -6.18 20.11 18.69
CA ASN A 543 -5.38 20.01 19.92
C ASN A 543 -4.69 21.32 20.30
N LYS A 544 -4.15 22.07 19.33
CA LYS A 544 -3.58 23.41 19.58
C LYS A 544 -4.65 24.39 20.06
N ARG A 545 -5.84 24.36 19.44
CA ARG A 545 -7.00 25.15 19.84
C ARG A 545 -7.42 24.81 21.28
N ALA A 546 -7.56 23.53 21.58
CA ALA A 546 -7.87 23.03 22.92
C ALA A 546 -6.84 23.52 23.96
N ALA A 547 -5.54 23.44 23.65
CA ALA A 547 -4.48 23.87 24.56
C ALA A 547 -4.55 25.36 24.92
N LEU A 548 -4.97 26.23 23.99
CA LEU A 548 -5.16 27.65 24.27
C LEU A 548 -6.42 27.92 25.10
N PHE A 549 -7.56 27.31 24.77
CA PHE A 549 -8.78 27.49 25.56
C PHE A 549 -8.67 26.96 27.00
N LYS A 550 -7.87 25.91 27.22
CA LYS A 550 -7.55 25.42 28.58
C LYS A 550 -6.99 26.51 29.50
N GLN A 551 -6.40 27.58 28.96
CA GLN A 551 -5.77 28.64 29.76
C GLN A 551 -6.76 29.68 30.32
N ILE A 552 -8.05 29.60 29.98
CA ILE A 552 -9.09 30.47 30.52
C ILE A 552 -9.34 30.13 32.00
N TYR A 553 -9.38 31.15 32.86
CA TYR A 553 -9.51 30.96 34.32
C TYR A 553 -10.81 30.27 34.73
N ASN A 554 -11.91 30.46 33.98
CA ASN A 554 -13.16 29.72 34.19
C ASN A 554 -13.29 28.57 33.17
N PRO A 555 -13.22 27.29 33.58
CA PRO A 555 -13.34 26.13 32.70
C PRO A 555 -14.68 26.02 31.97
N GLU A 556 -15.79 26.49 32.56
CA GLU A 556 -17.11 26.42 31.91
C GLU A 556 -17.17 27.35 30.69
N ILE A 557 -16.52 28.51 30.76
CA ILE A 557 -16.35 29.42 29.61
C ILE A 557 -15.50 28.74 28.52
N ALA A 558 -14.42 28.03 28.90
CA ALA A 558 -13.58 27.31 27.95
C ALA A 558 -14.35 26.19 27.21
N LYS A 559 -15.21 25.45 27.91
CA LYS A 559 -16.07 24.41 27.31
C LYS A 559 -17.02 25.00 26.28
N VAL A 560 -17.70 26.09 26.63
CA VAL A 560 -18.62 26.78 25.70
C VAL A 560 -17.86 27.22 24.46
N LEU A 561 -16.75 27.94 24.61
CA LEU A 561 -15.96 28.46 23.47
C LEU A 561 -15.40 27.35 22.57
N MET A 562 -14.97 26.22 23.15
CA MET A 562 -14.44 25.09 22.39
C MET A 562 -15.54 24.39 21.55
N GLY A 563 -16.79 24.41 22.03
CA GLY A 563 -17.95 23.76 21.38
C GLY A 563 -18.73 24.63 20.39
N ILE A 564 -18.33 25.89 20.16
CA ILE A 564 -19.00 26.78 19.21
C ILE A 564 -18.69 26.38 17.76
N GLU A 565 -19.72 26.44 16.90
CA GLU A 565 -19.62 26.23 15.45
C GLU A 565 -20.17 27.47 14.70
N PRO A 566 -19.44 28.05 13.72
CA PRO A 566 -18.11 27.62 13.24
C PRO A 566 -17.02 27.83 14.31
N PRO A 567 -15.89 27.07 14.26
CA PRO A 567 -14.94 27.07 15.35
C PRO A 567 -14.17 28.38 15.51
N ILE A 568 -14.10 28.88 16.74
CA ILE A 568 -13.30 30.07 17.08
C ILE A 568 -11.81 29.69 17.09
N VAL A 569 -10.96 30.48 16.44
CA VAL A 569 -9.50 30.26 16.40
C VAL A 569 -8.81 31.13 17.48
N PRO A 570 -8.35 30.53 18.60
CA PRO A 570 -7.78 31.29 19.70
C PRO A 570 -6.36 31.78 19.41
N THR A 571 -6.01 32.91 20.01
CA THR A 571 -4.64 33.42 20.10
C THR A 571 -4.29 33.70 21.57
N PRO A 572 -3.00 33.70 21.97
CA PRO A 572 -2.60 34.05 23.33
C PRO A 572 -3.14 35.42 23.79
N ALA A 573 -3.17 36.42 22.89
CA ALA A 573 -3.70 37.75 23.18
C ALA A 573 -5.21 37.74 23.45
N MET A 574 -5.98 36.94 22.68
CA MET A 574 -7.41 36.74 22.92
C MET A 574 -7.66 36.13 24.30
N ILE A 575 -6.92 35.08 24.66
CA ILE A 575 -7.06 34.42 25.96
C ILE A 575 -6.71 35.38 27.10
N ASN A 576 -5.65 36.17 26.97
CA ASN A 576 -5.28 37.19 27.96
C ASN A 576 -6.38 38.25 28.14
N THR A 577 -7.03 38.66 27.04
CA THR A 577 -8.13 39.64 27.08
C THR A 577 -9.35 39.06 27.79
N ILE A 578 -9.70 37.79 27.50
CA ILE A 578 -10.76 37.07 28.21
C ILE A 578 -10.43 36.99 29.71
N ASN A 579 -9.22 36.55 30.07
CA ASN A 579 -8.80 36.44 31.46
C ASN A 579 -8.80 37.79 32.19
N THR A 580 -8.45 38.88 31.50
CA THR A 580 -8.55 40.26 32.04
C THR A 580 -10.00 40.63 32.34
N ALA A 581 -10.95 40.28 31.46
CA ALA A 581 -12.38 40.47 31.73
C ALA A 581 -12.86 39.66 32.95
N LEU A 582 -12.29 38.46 33.18
CA LEU A 582 -12.58 37.64 34.37
C LEU A 582 -11.90 38.16 35.66
N LEU A 583 -11.01 39.14 35.58
CA LEU A 583 -10.45 39.83 36.76
C LEU A 583 -11.17 41.15 37.06
N ALA A 584 -11.99 41.65 36.14
CA ALA A 584 -12.75 42.88 36.33
C ALA A 584 -13.84 42.71 37.41
N ALA A 585 -14.14 43.80 38.13
CA ALA A 585 -15.11 43.81 39.22
C ALA A 585 -16.51 43.32 38.78
N THR A 586 -16.91 43.59 37.53
CA THR A 586 -18.20 43.15 36.99
C THR A 586 -18.36 41.63 36.99
N TYR A 587 -17.30 40.88 36.68
CA TYR A 587 -17.34 39.42 36.84
C TYR A 587 -17.04 39.06 38.30
N LYS A 588 -15.93 39.55 38.86
CA LYS A 588 -15.37 39.08 40.14
C LYS A 588 -16.23 39.37 41.38
N ASP A 589 -16.99 40.45 41.38
CA ASP A 589 -17.70 40.98 42.56
C ASP A 589 -19.24 40.99 42.40
N THR A 590 -19.76 40.69 41.21
CA THR A 590 -21.20 40.67 40.92
C THR A 590 -21.69 39.24 40.69
N ASN A 591 -22.95 38.95 41.05
CA ASN A 591 -23.57 37.66 40.74
C ASN A 591 -23.91 37.56 39.25
N VAL A 592 -23.18 36.70 38.52
CA VAL A 592 -23.38 36.51 37.08
C VAL A 592 -24.36 35.37 36.75
N SER A 593 -25.13 34.86 37.71
CA SER A 593 -26.31 34.04 37.44
C SER A 593 -27.53 34.87 37.00
N SER A 594 -27.42 36.20 37.05
CA SER A 594 -28.46 37.14 36.64
C SER A 594 -28.17 37.68 35.23
N GLY A 595 -29.23 37.84 34.42
CA GLY A 595 -29.10 38.06 32.97
C GLY A 595 -28.26 39.28 32.56
N ALA A 596 -28.44 40.43 33.19
CA ALA A 596 -27.73 41.65 32.81
C ALA A 596 -26.22 41.62 33.18
N PRO A 597 -25.81 41.28 34.42
CA PRO A 597 -24.39 41.08 34.75
C PRO A 597 -23.73 39.97 33.91
N PHE A 598 -24.45 38.88 33.63
CA PHE A 598 -23.95 37.82 32.76
C PHE A 598 -23.67 38.32 31.35
N LYS A 599 -24.61 39.10 30.77
CA LYS A 599 -24.45 39.67 29.43
C LYS A 599 -23.20 40.55 29.33
N VAL A 600 -22.89 41.37 30.33
CA VAL A 600 -21.68 42.20 30.32
C VAL A 600 -20.40 41.36 30.21
N VAL A 601 -20.37 40.20 30.88
CA VAL A 601 -19.25 39.25 30.78
C VAL A 601 -19.20 38.63 29.39
N VAL A 602 -20.33 38.18 28.85
CA VAL A 602 -20.41 37.62 27.50
C VAL A 602 -20.02 38.65 26.43
N ASP A 603 -20.42 39.92 26.57
CA ASP A 603 -20.04 41.02 25.69
C ASP A 603 -18.53 41.28 25.71
N ALA A 604 -17.89 41.21 26.88
CA ALA A 604 -16.44 41.34 27.00
C ALA A 604 -15.70 40.17 26.33
N ILE A 605 -16.23 38.95 26.44
CA ILE A 605 -15.65 37.76 25.78
C ILE A 605 -15.88 37.83 24.26
N SER A 606 -17.07 38.25 23.80
CA SER A 606 -17.37 38.50 22.39
C SER A 606 -16.40 39.54 21.81
N THR A 607 -16.13 40.61 22.55
CA THR A 607 -15.16 41.63 22.14
C THR A 607 -13.76 41.04 22.02
N ALA A 608 -13.35 40.15 22.93
CA ALA A 608 -12.07 39.46 22.80
C ALA A 608 -12.00 38.56 21.56
N CYS A 609 -13.08 37.83 21.25
CA CYS A 609 -13.12 36.88 20.14
C CYS A 609 -13.26 37.55 18.76
N PHE A 610 -14.06 38.62 18.66
CA PHE A 610 -14.47 39.22 17.37
C PHE A 610 -14.17 40.71 17.24
N ASN A 611 -13.60 41.34 18.28
CA ASN A 611 -13.38 42.78 18.38
C ASN A 611 -14.68 43.62 18.29
N ARG A 612 -15.80 43.06 18.75
CA ARG A 612 -17.13 43.69 18.81
C ARG A 612 -18.06 42.98 19.81
N ALA A 613 -19.08 43.69 20.29
CA ALA A 613 -20.12 43.17 21.19
C ALA A 613 -21.52 43.53 20.69
N GLY A 614 -22.52 42.69 21.00
CA GLY A 614 -23.94 42.92 20.71
C GLY A 614 -24.24 43.00 19.22
N ASN A 615 -23.49 42.27 18.39
CA ASN A 615 -23.65 42.27 16.94
C ASN A 615 -24.47 41.06 16.49
N ALA A 616 -25.50 41.28 15.66
CA ALA A 616 -26.37 40.22 15.17
C ALA A 616 -25.63 39.12 14.38
N ALA A 617 -24.46 39.41 13.80
CA ALA A 617 -23.62 38.39 13.15
C ALA A 617 -23.06 37.35 14.13
N ASP A 618 -23.04 37.68 15.43
CA ASP A 618 -22.47 36.86 16.50
C ASP A 618 -23.57 36.20 17.35
N ASP A 619 -24.84 36.24 16.94
CA ASP A 619 -26.00 35.67 17.67
C ASP A 619 -25.79 34.19 18.09
N TYR A 620 -25.17 33.38 17.23
CA TYR A 620 -24.82 31.99 17.52
C TYR A 620 -23.88 31.85 18.74
N PHE A 621 -22.99 32.83 18.95
CA PHE A 621 -22.09 32.89 20.10
C PHE A 621 -22.87 33.16 21.39
N TYR A 622 -23.76 34.16 21.38
CA TYR A 622 -24.60 34.48 22.55
C TYR A 622 -25.53 33.32 22.94
N LYS A 623 -26.10 32.65 21.93
CA LYS A 623 -26.89 31.43 22.12
C LYS A 623 -26.08 30.28 22.72
N ALA A 624 -24.82 30.12 22.34
CA ALA A 624 -23.94 29.12 22.94
C ALA A 624 -23.67 29.38 24.44
N PHE A 625 -23.68 30.65 24.88
CA PHE A 625 -23.64 31.02 26.30
C PHE A 625 -25.01 30.93 27.01
N GLY A 626 -26.07 30.53 26.30
CA GLY A 626 -27.42 30.33 26.85
C GLY A 626 -28.27 31.59 26.90
N LEU A 627 -27.92 32.65 26.18
CA LEU A 627 -28.75 33.84 25.98
C LEU A 627 -29.71 33.63 24.79
N THR A 628 -30.85 34.32 24.75
CA THR A 628 -31.83 34.18 23.65
C THR A 628 -31.33 34.75 22.34
N ASP A 629 -30.61 35.87 22.39
CA ASP A 629 -29.98 36.55 21.26
C ASP A 629 -28.87 37.52 21.75
N GLU A 630 -28.23 38.24 20.83
CA GLU A 630 -27.13 39.18 21.12
C GLU A 630 -27.55 40.42 21.93
N SER A 631 -28.84 40.77 21.88
CA SER A 631 -29.41 41.95 22.52
C SER A 631 -30.02 41.65 23.88
N ALA A 632 -30.36 40.39 24.13
CA ALA A 632 -31.15 39.96 25.27
C ALA A 632 -30.35 39.75 26.56
N ASN A 633 -31.01 40.05 27.68
CA ASN A 633 -30.58 39.69 29.04
C ASN A 633 -31.34 38.45 29.55
N THR A 634 -31.99 37.69 28.67
CA THR A 634 -32.84 36.54 29.02
C THR A 634 -32.19 35.23 28.59
N PHE A 635 -32.41 34.16 29.38
CA PHE A 635 -31.82 32.84 29.13
C PHE A 635 -32.75 31.91 28.35
N THR A 636 -32.18 31.05 27.50
CA THR A 636 -32.91 30.02 26.74
C THR A 636 -33.24 28.76 27.56
N ASP A 637 -32.33 28.34 28.46
CA ASP A 637 -32.41 27.07 29.20
C ASP A 637 -32.48 27.27 30.73
N GLY A 638 -33.19 28.31 31.19
CA GLY A 638 -33.30 28.62 32.63
C GLY A 638 -31.97 29.05 33.29
N GLY A 639 -30.95 29.37 32.49
CA GLY A 639 -29.66 29.91 32.98
C GLY A 639 -28.66 28.87 33.49
N ALA A 640 -28.75 27.60 33.04
CA ALA A 640 -27.85 26.53 33.49
C ALA A 640 -26.35 26.84 33.28
N ILE A 641 -25.98 27.37 32.11
CA ILE A 641 -24.59 27.76 31.79
C ILE A 641 -24.13 28.90 32.69
N ALA A 642 -24.93 29.96 32.83
CA ALA A 642 -24.64 31.09 33.70
C ALA A 642 -24.47 30.66 35.18
N THR A 643 -25.31 29.72 35.63
CA THR A 643 -25.22 29.14 36.98
C THR A 643 -23.92 28.36 37.18
N ALA A 644 -23.50 27.54 36.22
CA ALA A 644 -22.24 26.80 36.30
C ALA A 644 -21.01 27.75 36.32
N ILE A 645 -21.04 28.79 35.48
CA ILE A 645 -20.01 29.84 35.46
C ILE A 645 -19.94 30.56 36.81
N GLU A 646 -21.10 30.93 37.39
CA GLU A 646 -21.19 31.62 38.69
C GLU A 646 -20.73 30.73 39.87
N GLN A 647 -21.08 29.45 39.87
CA GLN A 647 -20.63 28.50 40.88
C GLN A 647 -19.09 28.41 40.90
N TYR A 648 -18.49 28.28 39.71
CA TYR A 648 -17.05 28.24 39.56
C TYR A 648 -16.38 29.55 39.98
N ARG A 649 -16.96 30.69 39.58
CA ARG A 649 -16.49 32.03 39.99
C ARG A 649 -16.46 32.16 41.51
N THR A 650 -17.53 31.80 42.18
CA THR A 650 -17.64 31.94 43.65
C THR A 650 -16.54 31.15 44.37
N GLN A 651 -16.25 29.94 43.88
CA GLN A 651 -15.22 29.07 44.43
C GLN A 651 -13.79 29.53 44.10
N SER A 652 -13.58 30.21 42.98
CA SER A 652 -12.26 30.74 42.57
C SER A 652 -12.01 32.18 43.02
N LYS A 653 -13.00 32.86 43.60
CA LYS A 653 -12.93 34.29 43.97
C LYS A 653 -11.66 34.69 44.73
N PRO A 654 -11.22 34.00 45.80
CA PRO A 654 -10.00 34.39 46.52
C PRO A 654 -8.74 34.38 45.65
N LEU A 655 -8.67 33.43 44.71
CA LEU A 655 -7.56 33.31 43.76
C LEU A 655 -7.61 34.42 42.70
N LEU A 656 -8.79 34.72 42.18
CA LEU A 656 -9.01 35.83 41.25
C LEU A 656 -8.71 37.19 41.89
N ASP A 657 -9.09 37.38 43.16
CA ASP A 657 -8.75 38.57 43.94
C ASP A 657 -7.22 38.72 44.11
N ALA A 658 -6.50 37.62 44.34
CA ALA A 658 -5.05 37.63 44.43
C ALA A 658 -4.36 37.91 43.08
N LEU A 659 -4.94 37.48 41.95
CA LEU A 659 -4.43 37.78 40.60
C LEU A 659 -4.66 39.25 40.21
N ALA A 660 -5.84 39.79 40.52
CA ALA A 660 -6.23 41.17 40.26
C ALA A 660 -5.49 42.21 41.13
N ASP A 661 -4.82 41.76 42.20
CA ASP A 661 -4.05 42.62 43.09
C ASP A 661 -2.87 43.28 42.37
N ALA A 662 -2.87 44.62 42.40
CA ALA A 662 -1.83 45.47 41.81
C ALA A 662 -0.72 45.85 42.81
N THR A 663 -0.81 45.40 44.08
CA THR A 663 0.22 45.68 45.08
C THR A 663 1.59 45.15 44.60
N PRO A 664 2.69 45.93 44.70
CA PRO A 664 4.01 45.44 44.33
C PRO A 664 4.46 44.26 45.21
N TYR A 665 5.22 43.33 44.63
CA TYR A 665 5.83 42.23 45.35
C TYR A 665 6.99 42.73 46.24
N ASN A 666 7.01 42.30 47.50
CA ASN A 666 8.13 42.48 48.42
C ASN A 666 8.41 41.16 49.18
N PRO A 667 9.60 40.54 49.02
CA PRO A 667 9.91 39.24 49.61
C PRO A 667 9.95 39.24 51.15
N SER A 668 10.21 40.38 51.78
CA SER A 668 10.31 40.51 53.24
C SER A 668 8.96 40.77 53.92
N ASN A 669 7.89 40.95 53.15
CA ASN A 669 6.54 41.22 53.67
C ASN A 669 5.53 40.22 53.09
N LEU A 670 4.99 39.35 53.93
CA LEU A 670 4.00 38.34 53.52
C LEU A 670 2.70 38.96 52.98
N ASN A 671 2.35 40.19 53.39
CA ASN A 671 1.14 40.90 52.95
C ASN A 671 1.32 41.69 51.65
N SER A 672 2.55 41.79 51.11
CA SER A 672 2.80 42.42 49.80
C SER A 672 2.13 41.64 48.66
N GLY A 673 2.13 42.18 47.44
CA GLY A 673 1.58 41.48 46.28
C GLY A 673 2.32 40.17 45.95
N LEU A 674 1.81 39.44 44.97
CA LEU A 674 2.41 38.20 44.46
C LEU A 674 3.48 38.50 43.40
N SER A 675 4.56 37.72 43.38
CA SER A 675 5.56 37.77 42.30
C SER A 675 4.97 37.26 40.98
N PRO A 676 5.59 37.54 39.81
CA PRO A 676 5.11 37.03 38.52
C PRO A 676 4.93 35.50 38.50
N VAL A 677 5.88 34.76 39.09
CA VAL A 677 5.83 33.29 39.17
C VAL A 677 4.72 32.81 40.11
N GLN A 678 4.50 33.51 41.23
CA GLN A 678 3.39 33.22 42.14
C GLN A 678 2.04 33.50 41.50
N LYS A 679 1.92 34.55 40.68
CA LYS A 679 0.72 34.80 39.88
C LYS A 679 0.47 33.64 38.91
N LYS A 680 1.47 33.25 38.11
CA LYS A 680 1.35 32.09 37.19
C LYS A 680 0.96 30.79 37.91
N PHE A 681 1.49 30.55 39.11
CA PHE A 681 1.08 29.42 39.95
C PHE A 681 -0.41 29.48 40.32
N VAL A 682 -0.88 30.65 40.77
CA VAL A 682 -2.29 30.86 41.10
C VAL A 682 -3.18 30.75 39.86
N GLU A 683 -2.74 31.22 38.69
CA GLU A 683 -3.49 31.10 37.43
C GLU A 683 -3.81 29.65 37.08
N ILE A 684 -2.85 28.73 37.27
CA ILE A 684 -3.05 27.30 37.01
C ILE A 684 -4.03 26.72 38.03
N LEU A 685 -3.86 27.04 39.32
CA LEU A 685 -4.76 26.57 40.38
C LEU A 685 -6.19 27.12 40.23
N ALA A 686 -6.36 28.34 39.72
CA ALA A 686 -7.68 28.94 39.50
C ALA A 686 -8.50 28.21 38.45
N ARG A 687 -7.89 27.32 37.63
CA ARG A 687 -8.57 26.50 36.60
C ARG A 687 -9.10 25.16 37.12
N VAL A 688 -8.80 24.82 38.38
CA VAL A 688 -9.35 23.63 39.04
C VAL A 688 -10.23 24.03 40.21
N ASN A 689 -11.37 23.34 40.33
CA ASN A 689 -12.33 23.64 41.38
C ASN A 689 -11.80 23.25 42.76
N GLY A 690 -12.12 24.06 43.78
CA GLY A 690 -11.83 23.77 45.19
C GLY A 690 -10.38 24.04 45.61
N THR A 691 -9.50 24.50 44.73
CA THR A 691 -8.08 24.76 45.05
C THR A 691 -7.87 25.88 46.08
N HIS A 692 -8.85 26.77 46.27
CA HIS A 692 -8.85 27.75 47.36
C HIS A 692 -8.85 27.10 48.77
N THR A 693 -9.28 25.82 48.86
CA THR A 693 -9.31 25.05 50.12
C THR A 693 -7.98 24.37 50.45
N LEU A 694 -6.97 24.45 49.58
CA LEU A 694 -5.65 23.89 49.86
C LEU A 694 -5.04 24.55 51.10
N THR A 695 -4.50 23.73 51.99
CA THR A 695 -3.91 24.18 53.25
C THR A 695 -2.52 23.59 53.48
N THR A 696 -1.63 24.36 54.09
CA THR A 696 -0.34 23.85 54.60
C THR A 696 -0.12 24.28 56.06
N GLN A 697 0.66 23.50 56.81
CA GLN A 697 1.00 23.76 58.21
C GLN A 697 2.49 24.10 58.32
N ILE A 698 2.80 25.30 58.81
CA ILE A 698 4.20 25.74 59.01
C ILE A 698 4.31 26.36 60.40
N GLY A 699 5.15 25.78 61.27
CA GLY A 699 5.33 26.27 62.64
C GLY A 699 4.05 26.26 63.48
N GLY A 700 3.15 25.30 63.25
CA GLY A 700 1.85 25.19 63.93
C GLY A 700 0.75 26.14 63.43
N THR A 701 1.04 26.97 62.42
CA THR A 701 0.06 27.87 61.80
C THR A 701 -0.50 27.27 60.51
N ALA A 702 -1.82 27.27 60.38
CA ALA A 702 -2.53 26.86 59.17
C ALA A 702 -2.56 28.01 58.15
N TYR A 703 -2.03 27.76 56.96
CA TYR A 703 -2.09 28.68 55.82
C TYR A 703 -3.05 28.13 54.78
N THR A 704 -3.84 29.00 54.15
CA THR A 704 -4.83 28.61 53.11
C THR A 704 -4.61 29.39 51.83
N MET A 705 -5.15 28.93 50.71
CA MET A 705 -5.09 29.66 49.44
C MET A 705 -6.04 30.88 49.37
N ASN A 706 -6.73 31.24 50.47
CA ASN A 706 -7.69 32.34 50.48
C ASN A 706 -7.04 33.73 50.61
N ASP A 707 -5.75 33.81 50.96
CA ASP A 707 -5.05 35.08 51.15
C ASP A 707 -3.60 35.04 50.63
N LYS A 708 -3.00 36.23 50.44
CA LYS A 708 -1.63 36.36 49.91
C LYS A 708 -0.58 35.66 50.78
N PRO A 709 -0.61 35.78 52.14
CA PRO A 709 0.34 35.06 52.99
C PRO A 709 0.29 33.55 52.77
N GLY A 710 -0.91 32.96 52.71
CA GLY A 710 -1.06 31.53 52.54
C GLY A 710 -0.68 31.05 51.13
N ILE A 711 -1.02 31.79 50.08
CA ILE A 711 -0.54 31.54 48.71
C ILE A 711 1.00 31.47 48.67
N LYS A 712 1.68 32.45 49.26
CA LYS A 712 3.16 32.50 49.30
C LYS A 712 3.76 31.30 50.04
N LYS A 713 3.10 30.82 51.10
CA LYS A 713 3.56 29.66 51.87
C LYS A 713 3.30 28.34 51.16
N ILE A 714 2.14 28.17 50.52
CA ILE A 714 1.79 26.96 49.76
C ILE A 714 2.66 26.83 48.50
N TYR A 715 2.98 27.95 47.84
CA TYR A 715 3.91 28.00 46.71
C TYR A 715 5.30 27.39 47.02
N LEU A 716 5.74 27.37 48.28
CA LEU A 716 7.03 26.76 48.66
C LEU A 716 7.08 25.26 48.36
N ALA A 717 5.93 24.57 48.25
CA ALA A 717 5.87 23.19 47.81
C ALA A 717 6.49 22.98 46.41
N LEU A 718 6.46 24.01 45.54
CA LEU A 718 7.07 23.97 44.21
C LEU A 718 8.60 23.84 44.27
N GLY A 719 9.24 24.59 45.18
CA GLY A 719 10.70 24.53 45.36
C GLY A 719 11.16 23.20 45.95
N ASN A 720 10.36 22.64 46.85
CA ASN A 720 10.69 21.40 47.57
C ASN A 720 10.40 20.12 46.77
N SER A 721 9.98 20.20 45.51
CA SER A 721 9.50 19.04 44.74
C SER A 721 10.31 18.83 43.48
N SER A 722 10.72 17.60 43.20
CA SER A 722 11.64 17.29 42.10
C SER A 722 10.94 17.27 40.74
N ASN A 723 9.68 16.80 40.74
CA ASN A 723 8.80 16.62 39.58
C ASN A 723 7.33 16.95 39.95
N THR A 724 6.47 16.98 38.94
CA THR A 724 5.03 17.25 39.05
C THR A 724 4.34 16.34 40.08
N HIS A 725 4.65 15.05 40.10
CA HIS A 725 3.98 14.11 41.00
C HIS A 725 4.30 14.37 42.47
N GLU A 726 5.58 14.50 42.81
CA GLU A 726 6.02 14.85 44.15
C GLU A 726 5.40 16.19 44.59
N PHE A 727 5.30 17.13 43.66
CA PHE A 727 4.64 18.39 43.89
C PHE A 727 3.15 18.22 44.24
N LEU A 728 2.38 17.47 43.45
CA LEU A 728 0.95 17.25 43.72
C LEU A 728 0.71 16.39 44.97
N ASP A 729 1.61 15.46 45.31
CA ASP A 729 1.59 14.71 46.58
C ASP A 729 1.80 15.62 47.79
N LYS A 730 2.74 16.58 47.71
CA LYS A 730 2.98 17.55 48.77
C LYS A 730 1.91 18.63 48.84
N LEU A 731 1.35 19.03 47.70
CA LEU A 731 0.27 20.01 47.62
C LEU A 731 -1.05 19.45 48.17
N ILE A 732 -1.34 18.18 47.88
CA ILE A 732 -2.54 17.47 48.35
C ILE A 732 -2.15 16.16 49.05
N PRO A 733 -1.70 16.25 50.32
CA PRO A 733 -1.37 15.07 51.10
C PRO A 733 -2.64 14.25 51.40
N ASN A 734 -2.49 12.92 51.49
CA ASN A 734 -3.54 11.97 51.90
C ASN A 734 -4.82 11.94 51.03
N ALA A 735 -4.72 12.21 49.72
CA ALA A 735 -5.86 12.21 48.80
C ALA A 735 -6.61 10.85 48.69
N SER A 736 -5.96 9.74 49.01
CA SER A 736 -6.48 8.38 48.80
C SER A 736 -7.72 8.02 49.64
N GLY A 737 -8.00 8.76 50.72
CA GLY A 737 -9.17 8.56 51.58
C GLY A 737 -10.31 9.57 51.38
N ASP A 738 -10.16 10.53 50.46
CA ASP A 738 -11.10 11.63 50.25
C ASP A 738 -11.41 11.80 48.74
N PRO A 739 -12.63 11.42 48.29
CA PRO A 739 -13.01 11.50 46.88
C PRO A 739 -12.88 12.91 46.27
N VAL A 740 -13.06 13.96 47.08
CA VAL A 740 -12.96 15.36 46.62
C VAL A 740 -11.50 15.71 46.36
N LYS A 741 -10.59 15.35 47.27
CA LYS A 741 -9.16 15.53 47.08
C LYS A 741 -8.61 14.67 45.95
N LEU A 742 -9.12 13.46 45.77
CA LEU A 742 -8.74 12.58 44.67
C LEU A 742 -9.10 13.20 43.31
N LYS A 743 -10.33 13.71 43.18
CA LYS A 743 -10.80 14.42 41.99
C LYS A 743 -10.01 15.70 41.75
N MET A 744 -9.78 16.51 42.79
CA MET A 744 -8.98 17.75 42.66
C MET A 744 -7.55 17.46 42.19
N LYS A 745 -6.94 16.39 42.70
CA LYS A 745 -5.60 15.97 42.31
C LYS A 745 -5.54 15.50 40.86
N GLU A 746 -6.56 14.77 40.40
CA GLU A 746 -6.75 14.40 38.98
C GLU A 746 -6.89 15.62 38.08
N GLU A 747 -7.74 16.56 38.47
CA GLU A 747 -7.95 17.78 37.69
C GLU A 747 -6.66 18.63 37.65
N LEU A 748 -5.92 18.72 38.76
CA LEU A 748 -4.63 19.41 38.82
C LEU A 748 -3.52 18.71 38.04
N SER A 749 -3.48 17.39 37.98
CA SER A 749 -2.50 16.68 37.17
C SER A 749 -2.69 16.91 35.67
N ARG A 750 -3.91 17.28 35.25
CA ARG A 750 -4.20 17.68 33.86
C ARG A 750 -3.79 19.11 33.53
N GLU A 751 -3.72 19.98 34.54
CA GLU A 751 -3.31 21.38 34.38
C GLU A 751 -1.80 21.57 34.59
N PHE A 752 -1.20 20.85 35.54
CA PHE A 752 0.25 20.78 35.71
C PHE A 752 0.83 19.64 34.86
N THR A 753 0.84 19.79 33.54
CA THR A 753 1.63 18.86 32.70
C THR A 753 3.11 18.98 33.08
N PRO A 754 3.96 17.97 32.79
CA PRO A 754 5.40 18.09 33.00
C PRO A 754 5.97 19.36 32.37
N GLU A 755 5.52 19.73 31.16
CA GLU A 755 5.95 20.96 30.49
C GLU A 755 5.49 22.21 31.24
N GLU A 756 4.23 22.31 31.66
CA GLU A 756 3.73 23.48 32.39
C GLU A 756 4.39 23.61 33.78
N TYR A 757 4.63 22.48 34.45
CA TYR A 757 5.35 22.41 35.72
C TYR A 757 6.81 22.86 35.58
N GLU A 758 7.52 22.35 34.57
CA GLU A 758 8.91 22.74 34.30
C GLU A 758 9.01 24.20 33.85
N GLN A 759 8.05 24.72 33.06
CA GLN A 759 7.98 26.16 32.75
C GLN A 759 7.79 27.01 34.01
N LEU A 760 6.92 26.58 34.93
CA LEU A 760 6.73 27.29 36.19
C LEU A 760 7.99 27.25 37.06
N LYS A 761 8.71 26.12 37.07
CA LYS A 761 10.04 26.02 37.70
C LYS A 761 11.08 26.89 37.02
N ALA A 762 11.11 26.96 35.69
CA ALA A 762 12.01 27.81 34.91
C ALA A 762 11.83 29.28 35.30
N MET A 763 10.57 29.75 35.32
CA MET A 763 10.22 31.09 35.75
C MET A 763 10.67 31.37 37.20
N ARG A 764 10.55 30.37 38.09
CA ARG A 764 11.05 30.47 39.47
C ARG A 764 12.56 30.63 39.51
N VAL A 765 13.30 29.84 38.73
CA VAL A 765 14.77 29.93 38.64
C VAL A 765 15.18 31.31 38.14
N GLU A 766 14.61 31.77 37.03
CA GLU A 766 14.87 33.09 36.45
C GLU A 766 14.63 34.21 37.48
N PHE A 767 13.47 34.17 38.14
CA PHE A 767 13.07 35.17 39.14
C PHE A 767 14.02 35.21 40.34
N LEU A 768 14.43 34.04 40.87
CA LEU A 768 15.32 33.97 42.04
C LEU A 768 16.78 34.29 41.66
N MET A 769 17.22 33.92 40.46
CA MET A 769 18.56 34.27 39.93
C MET A 769 18.72 35.77 39.68
N ALA A 770 17.64 36.48 39.33
CA ALA A 770 17.62 37.94 39.23
C ALA A 770 17.46 38.66 40.59
N GLY A 771 17.22 37.92 41.68
CA GLY A 771 16.92 38.46 43.00
C GLY A 771 18.15 38.83 43.86
N THR A 772 17.93 38.92 45.18
CA THR A 772 18.96 39.22 46.19
C THR A 772 20.01 38.11 46.31
N PRO A 773 21.23 38.38 46.84
CA PRO A 773 22.27 37.35 47.03
C PRO A 773 21.78 36.10 47.77
N ALA A 774 21.00 36.25 48.84
CA ALA A 774 20.44 35.12 49.59
C ALA A 774 19.45 34.28 48.75
N GLN A 775 18.67 34.93 47.87
CA GLN A 775 17.78 34.23 46.94
C GLN A 775 18.58 33.47 45.88
N LYS A 776 19.68 34.06 45.39
CA LYS A 776 20.60 33.39 44.45
C LYS A 776 21.27 32.17 45.08
N GLU A 777 21.80 32.29 46.30
CA GLU A 777 22.39 31.17 47.04
C GLU A 777 21.38 30.04 47.27
N THR A 778 20.14 30.38 47.63
CA THR A 778 19.07 29.40 47.83
C THR A 778 18.78 28.61 46.55
N ILE A 779 18.61 29.29 45.42
CA ILE A 779 18.31 28.60 44.15
C ILE A 779 19.52 27.85 43.59
N ILE A 780 20.75 28.34 43.78
CA ILE A 780 21.97 27.62 43.42
C ILE A 780 22.05 26.30 44.20
N LYS A 781 21.78 26.33 45.52
CA LYS A 781 21.74 25.13 46.35
C LYS A 781 20.68 24.14 45.88
N GLU A 782 19.46 24.60 45.60
CA GLU A 782 18.38 23.73 45.10
C GLU A 782 18.72 23.10 43.74
N ILE A 783 19.34 23.84 42.82
CA ILE A 783 19.78 23.31 41.52
C ILE A 783 20.89 22.27 41.70
N LYS A 784 21.81 22.48 42.64
CA LYS A 784 22.84 21.48 42.99
C LYS A 784 22.24 20.21 43.55
N GLU A 785 21.29 20.31 44.48
CA GLU A 785 20.56 19.14 45.01
C GLU A 785 19.80 18.40 43.90
N ASP A 786 19.20 19.13 42.94
CA ASP A 786 18.56 18.53 41.76
C ASP A 786 19.57 17.84 40.83
N LEU A 787 20.75 18.43 40.63
CA LEU A 787 21.84 17.86 39.84
C LEU A 787 22.45 16.62 40.48
N GLU A 788 22.69 16.64 41.80
CA GLU A 788 23.17 15.48 42.57
C GLU A 788 22.20 14.30 42.44
N ARG A 789 20.89 14.54 42.53
CA ARG A 789 19.88 13.49 42.32
C ARG A 789 19.94 12.87 40.92
N VAL A 790 20.14 13.70 39.89
CA VAL A 790 20.34 13.21 38.52
C VAL A 790 21.62 12.38 38.43
N GLN A 791 22.72 12.88 39.01
CA GLN A 791 24.02 12.21 39.04
C GLN A 791 23.98 10.88 39.79
N ASP A 792 23.19 10.73 40.85
CA ASP A 792 23.03 9.49 41.60
C ASP A 792 22.36 8.37 40.80
N SER A 793 21.44 8.73 39.90
CA SER A 793 20.74 7.77 39.02
C SER A 793 21.58 7.35 37.81
N SER A 794 22.48 8.23 37.36
CA SER A 794 23.28 8.10 36.14
C SER A 794 24.15 6.81 36.09
N PRO A 795 24.84 6.38 37.17
CA PRO A 795 25.60 5.13 37.20
C PRO A 795 24.76 3.88 36.96
N THR A 796 23.52 3.84 37.46
CA THR A 796 22.64 2.68 37.30
C THR A 796 22.16 2.57 35.84
N ILE A 797 21.83 3.71 35.22
CA ILE A 797 21.49 3.79 33.79
C ILE A 797 22.68 3.37 32.92
N GLU A 798 23.89 3.81 33.27
CA GLU A 798 25.11 3.48 32.53
C GLU A 798 25.48 2.00 32.68
N LYS A 799 25.30 1.42 33.86
CA LYS A 799 25.47 -0.01 34.09
C LYS A 799 24.48 -0.83 33.27
N HIS A 800 23.20 -0.45 33.26
CA HIS A 800 22.17 -1.10 32.46
C HIS A 800 22.49 -1.01 30.96
N LYS A 801 22.92 0.16 30.47
CA LYS A 801 23.43 0.37 29.11
C LYS A 801 24.61 -0.54 28.79
N GLY A 802 25.54 -0.76 29.73
CA GLY A 802 26.67 -1.68 29.56
C GLY A 802 26.25 -3.12 29.25
N TYR A 803 25.21 -3.65 29.91
CA TYR A 803 24.66 -4.98 29.61
C TYR A 803 23.93 -5.02 28.26
N LEU A 804 23.22 -3.94 27.94
CA LEU A 804 22.47 -3.84 26.68
C LEU A 804 23.36 -3.60 25.46
N LYS A 805 24.58 -3.09 25.66
CA LYS A 805 25.55 -2.89 24.58
C LYS A 805 25.87 -4.21 23.88
N ASN A 806 26.04 -5.29 24.65
CA ASN A 806 26.27 -6.63 24.11
C ASN A 806 25.03 -7.16 23.38
N LEU A 807 23.82 -6.81 23.85
CA LEU A 807 22.56 -7.18 23.21
C LEU A 807 22.34 -6.47 21.85
N GLN A 808 22.96 -5.32 21.62
CA GLN A 808 22.80 -4.54 20.40
C GLN A 808 23.30 -5.29 19.14
N GLU A 809 24.41 -6.01 19.28
CA GLU A 809 24.97 -6.88 18.24
C GLU A 809 24.10 -8.14 18.06
N ASP A 810 23.70 -8.76 19.17
CA ASP A 810 22.86 -9.96 19.18
C ASP A 810 21.49 -9.73 18.51
N LEU A 811 20.85 -8.57 18.75
CA LEU A 811 19.55 -8.19 18.18
C LEU A 811 19.55 -8.15 16.65
N THR A 812 20.68 -7.76 16.05
CA THR A 812 20.82 -7.68 14.59
C THR A 812 20.92 -9.09 13.98
N SER A 813 21.52 -10.03 14.72
CA SER A 813 21.63 -11.44 14.31
C SER A 813 20.37 -12.26 14.59
N LEU A 814 19.51 -11.79 15.50
CA LEU A 814 18.38 -12.53 16.04
C LEU A 814 17.39 -13.04 14.96
N PRO A 815 16.97 -12.26 13.95
CA PRO A 815 16.06 -12.75 12.91
C PRO A 815 16.59 -13.99 12.17
N ASN A 816 17.92 -14.11 12.04
CA ASN A 816 18.58 -15.20 11.31
C ASN A 816 18.45 -16.55 12.01
N LEU A 817 18.14 -16.54 13.32
CA LEU A 817 17.99 -17.72 14.17
C LEU A 817 16.58 -18.33 14.11
N PHE A 818 15.66 -17.75 13.31
CA PHE A 818 14.25 -18.16 13.19
C PHE A 818 13.93 -18.82 11.84
N SER A 819 14.87 -19.59 11.30
CA SER A 819 14.71 -20.37 10.08
C SER A 819 13.58 -21.44 10.19
N GLY A 820 12.96 -21.78 9.05
CA GLY A 820 11.89 -22.79 8.96
C GLY A 820 12.30 -24.19 9.48
N ALA A 821 13.60 -24.48 9.48
CA ALA A 821 14.20 -25.67 10.07
C ALA A 821 13.78 -25.94 11.53
N ASN A 822 13.43 -24.90 12.29
CA ASN A 822 13.13 -24.96 13.71
C ASN A 822 11.63 -24.78 14.08
N GLU A 823 10.72 -24.78 13.10
CA GLU A 823 9.34 -24.25 13.14
C GLU A 823 8.54 -24.42 14.47
N VAL A 824 8.44 -25.62 15.05
CA VAL A 824 7.57 -25.86 16.22
C VAL A 824 8.18 -25.31 17.51
N LYS A 825 9.47 -25.56 17.76
CA LYS A 825 10.20 -24.96 18.88
C LYS A 825 10.39 -23.46 18.65
N ALA A 826 10.59 -23.05 17.40
CA ALA A 826 10.80 -21.67 17.03
C ALA A 826 9.55 -20.81 17.24
N LYS A 827 8.35 -21.30 16.93
CA LYS A 827 7.08 -20.56 17.10
C LYS A 827 6.72 -20.36 18.57
N ASN A 828 6.80 -21.41 19.39
CA ASN A 828 6.50 -21.32 20.81
C ASN A 828 7.49 -20.38 21.53
N LYS A 829 8.78 -20.51 21.19
CA LYS A 829 9.83 -19.66 21.75
C LYS A 829 9.81 -18.24 21.17
N ALA A 830 9.38 -18.04 19.93
CA ALA A 830 9.15 -16.70 19.35
C ALA A 830 8.08 -15.93 20.11
N ASN A 831 6.99 -16.60 20.49
CA ASN A 831 5.93 -15.97 21.28
C ASN A 831 6.40 -15.64 22.71
N GLU A 832 7.14 -16.56 23.34
CA GLU A 832 7.73 -16.32 24.67
C GLU A 832 8.77 -15.18 24.64
N MET A 833 9.63 -15.15 23.62
CA MET A 833 10.59 -14.08 23.38
C MET A 833 9.91 -12.75 23.07
N LYS A 834 8.89 -12.74 22.21
CA LYS A 834 8.15 -11.53 21.86
C LYS A 834 7.67 -10.81 23.12
N GLY A 835 7.10 -11.53 24.08
CA GLY A 835 6.75 -10.95 25.39
C GLY A 835 7.93 -10.37 26.16
N LYS A 836 9.11 -11.00 26.12
CA LYS A 836 10.34 -10.53 26.78
C LYS A 836 10.95 -9.30 26.11
N TYR A 837 11.01 -9.25 24.78
CA TYR A 837 11.52 -8.11 24.02
C TYR A 837 10.54 -6.94 24.00
N GLU A 838 9.23 -7.19 23.98
CA GLU A 838 8.23 -6.15 24.17
C GLU A 838 8.36 -5.54 25.57
N ALA A 839 8.61 -6.36 26.60
CA ALA A 839 8.88 -5.87 27.95
C ALA A 839 10.16 -5.01 27.97
N LEU A 840 11.27 -5.48 27.37
CA LEU A 840 12.49 -4.68 27.25
C LEU A 840 12.28 -3.38 26.46
N GLY A 841 11.48 -3.42 25.39
CA GLY A 841 11.10 -2.23 24.62
C GLY A 841 10.36 -1.20 25.47
N LYS A 842 9.43 -1.64 26.32
CA LYS A 842 8.74 -0.76 27.29
C LYS A 842 9.70 -0.20 28.35
N GLN A 843 10.69 -0.98 28.78
CA GLN A 843 11.74 -0.51 29.68
C GLN A 843 12.61 0.57 29.00
N CYS A 844 12.94 0.40 27.72
CA CYS A 844 13.61 1.44 26.94
C CYS A 844 12.75 2.70 26.82
N ASP A 845 11.45 2.57 26.61
CA ASP A 845 10.53 3.73 26.61
C ASP A 845 10.60 4.50 27.93
N THR A 846 10.53 3.78 29.04
CA THR A 846 10.60 4.33 30.39
C THR A 846 11.89 5.14 30.60
N ILE A 847 13.03 4.60 30.17
CA ILE A 847 14.34 5.25 30.30
C ILE A 847 14.48 6.42 29.32
N ILE A 848 14.01 6.29 28.07
CA ILE A 848 14.06 7.36 27.06
C ILE A 848 13.28 8.57 27.56
N GLU A 849 12.09 8.35 28.10
CA GLU A 849 11.25 9.42 28.64
C GLU A 849 11.91 10.11 29.84
N HIS A 850 12.40 9.33 30.80
CA HIS A 850 13.14 9.87 31.95
C HIS A 850 14.35 10.70 31.51
N LEU A 851 15.17 10.18 30.59
CA LEU A 851 16.35 10.87 30.07
C LEU A 851 15.97 12.12 29.27
N ALA A 852 14.90 12.09 28.46
CA ALA A 852 14.43 13.24 27.70
C ALA A 852 13.92 14.37 28.62
N SER A 853 13.11 14.01 29.62
CA SER A 853 12.62 14.94 30.64
C SER A 853 13.78 15.55 31.42
N THR A 854 14.73 14.72 31.88
CA THR A 854 15.92 15.19 32.60
C THR A 854 16.80 16.08 31.73
N GLN A 855 16.99 15.74 30.45
CA GLN A 855 17.73 16.58 29.50
C GLN A 855 17.06 17.95 29.33
N HIS A 856 15.73 17.99 29.23
CA HIS A 856 14.98 19.23 29.12
C HIS A 856 15.11 20.07 30.40
N LYS A 857 14.98 19.46 31.58
CA LYS A 857 15.19 20.12 32.88
C LYS A 857 16.59 20.74 33.00
N LEU A 858 17.64 19.99 32.63
CA LEU A 858 19.01 20.52 32.62
C LEU A 858 19.20 21.64 31.59
N GLN A 859 18.55 21.56 30.43
CA GLN A 859 18.54 22.63 29.42
C GLN A 859 17.89 23.90 29.98
N VAL A 860 16.74 23.77 30.64
CA VAL A 860 16.04 24.88 31.30
C VAL A 860 16.93 25.55 32.34
N TYR A 861 17.66 24.79 33.17
CA TYR A 861 18.64 25.39 34.08
C TYR A 861 19.75 26.12 33.36
N LEU A 862 20.33 25.54 32.29
CA LEU A 862 21.38 26.19 31.51
C LEU A 862 20.89 27.50 30.86
N ASP A 863 19.65 27.55 30.37
CA ASP A 863 19.09 28.74 29.72
C ASP A 863 18.80 29.88 30.71
N GLN A 864 18.47 29.53 31.96
CA GLN A 864 18.07 30.50 32.99
C GLN A 864 19.20 30.88 33.96
N ILE A 865 20.34 30.18 33.93
CA ILE A 865 21.54 30.54 34.69
C ILE A 865 22.46 31.39 33.80
N PRO A 866 22.60 32.70 34.04
CA PRO A 866 23.47 33.56 33.24
C PRO A 866 24.95 33.20 33.46
N LEU A 867 25.71 33.06 32.37
CA LEU A 867 27.17 32.98 32.44
C LEU A 867 27.73 34.32 32.96
N PRO A 868 28.48 34.33 34.06
CA PRO A 868 28.94 35.58 34.66
C PRO A 868 29.99 36.27 33.78
N ILE A 869 29.66 37.47 33.30
CA ILE A 869 30.49 38.28 32.37
C ILE A 869 31.49 39.18 33.14
N ALA A 870 31.34 39.33 34.46
CA ALA A 870 32.17 40.17 35.31
C ALA A 870 32.36 39.55 36.72
N PRO A 871 33.44 39.90 37.45
CA PRO A 871 33.67 39.39 38.80
C PRO A 871 32.64 39.86 39.82
N GLY A 872 32.06 38.92 40.55
CA GLY A 872 31.05 39.17 41.58
C GLY A 872 30.89 37.97 42.54
N PRO A 873 30.14 38.14 43.64
CA PRO A 873 29.85 37.05 44.56
C PRO A 873 29.14 35.91 43.83
N ASN A 874 29.61 34.68 44.03
CA ASN A 874 29.13 33.42 43.42
C ASN A 874 29.55 33.15 41.95
N GLN A 875 30.47 33.94 41.37
CA GLN A 875 30.95 33.71 39.99
C GLN A 875 31.55 32.32 39.77
N GLU A 876 32.51 31.92 40.62
CA GLU A 876 33.18 30.61 40.51
C GLU A 876 32.20 29.45 40.66
N GLU A 877 31.25 29.61 41.57
CA GLU A 877 30.22 28.61 41.86
C GLU A 877 29.21 28.45 40.71
N LEU A 878 28.83 29.55 40.05
CA LEU A 878 27.96 29.54 38.87
C LEU A 878 28.66 28.96 37.64
N THR A 879 29.94 29.28 37.42
CA THR A 879 30.73 28.69 36.34
C THR A 879 30.85 27.17 36.53
N LYS A 880 31.18 26.73 37.75
CA LYS A 880 31.28 25.31 38.09
C LYS A 880 29.93 24.59 37.90
N LEU A 881 28.83 25.19 38.35
CA LEU A 881 27.49 24.64 38.16
C LEU A 881 27.12 24.53 36.68
N HIS A 882 27.46 25.53 35.86
CA HIS A 882 27.21 25.51 34.41
C HIS A 882 28.01 24.39 33.70
N GLU A 883 29.25 24.16 34.10
CA GLU A 883 30.09 23.05 33.61
C GLU A 883 29.51 21.68 34.02
N GLU A 884 29.10 21.52 35.28
CA GLU A 884 28.52 20.27 35.79
C GLU A 884 27.18 19.94 35.11
N LEU A 885 26.30 20.93 34.93
CA LEU A 885 25.03 20.80 34.19
C LEU A 885 25.27 20.42 32.73
N THR A 886 26.25 21.06 32.06
CA THR A 886 26.59 20.78 30.66
C THR A 886 27.17 19.38 30.47
N SER A 887 28.04 18.97 31.40
CA SER A 887 28.65 17.63 31.42
C SER A 887 27.58 16.55 31.59
N GLU A 888 26.68 16.70 32.58
CA GLU A 888 25.64 15.70 32.82
C GLU A 888 24.61 15.64 31.69
N LYS A 889 24.21 16.80 31.14
CA LYS A 889 23.35 16.86 29.95
C LYS A 889 23.97 16.12 28.75
N THR A 890 25.29 16.22 28.57
CA THR A 890 26.00 15.51 27.49
C THR A 890 26.01 13.99 27.70
N LYS A 891 26.18 13.53 28.95
CA LYS A 891 26.05 12.10 29.30
C LYS A 891 24.63 11.59 29.02
N ILE A 892 23.61 12.32 29.48
CA ILE A 892 22.19 11.99 29.25
C ILE A 892 21.88 11.93 27.76
N LYS A 893 22.34 12.89 26.96
CA LYS A 893 22.16 12.87 25.49
C LYS A 893 22.77 11.62 24.85
N THR A 894 23.92 11.17 25.35
CA THR A 894 24.58 9.95 24.87
C THR A 894 23.79 8.70 25.26
N GLN A 895 23.28 8.64 26.49
CA GLN A 895 22.41 7.56 26.95
C GLN A 895 21.10 7.52 26.16
N LEU A 896 20.44 8.68 25.97
CA LEU A 896 19.21 8.81 25.19
C LEU A 896 19.38 8.25 23.77
N LYS A 897 20.44 8.64 23.08
CA LYS A 897 20.75 8.17 21.71
C LYS A 897 20.93 6.65 21.68
N PHE A 898 21.59 6.07 22.69
CA PHE A 898 21.76 4.62 22.82
C PHE A 898 20.40 3.91 22.96
N TYR A 899 19.57 4.32 23.92
CA TYR A 899 18.28 3.66 24.17
C TYR A 899 17.28 3.86 23.02
N GLN A 900 17.25 5.02 22.37
CA GLN A 900 16.47 5.24 21.15
C GLN A 900 16.90 4.32 20.01
N GLY A 901 18.21 4.16 19.81
CA GLY A 901 18.78 3.24 18.83
C GLY A 901 18.40 1.78 19.12
N LEU A 902 18.54 1.35 20.37
CA LEU A 902 18.16 0.02 20.83
C LEU A 902 16.66 -0.25 20.65
N LYS A 903 15.80 0.70 21.05
CA LYS A 903 14.34 0.59 20.85
C LYS A 903 14.00 0.40 19.38
N LYS A 904 14.61 1.20 18.50
CA LYS A 904 14.41 1.06 17.04
C LYS A 904 14.83 -0.32 16.54
N GLN A 905 15.94 -0.86 17.05
CA GLN A 905 16.40 -2.21 16.70
C GLN A 905 15.47 -3.32 17.25
N ILE A 906 14.77 -3.11 18.36
CA ILE A 906 13.81 -4.09 18.90
C ILE A 906 12.45 -3.98 18.18
N ASN A 907 11.84 -2.80 18.20
CA ASN A 907 10.42 -2.54 17.87
C ASN A 907 10.20 -1.75 16.57
N GLY A 908 11.24 -1.37 15.83
CA GLY A 908 11.09 -0.64 14.56
C GLY A 908 10.42 -1.48 13.46
N GLU A 909 10.01 -0.82 12.37
CA GLU A 909 9.39 -1.48 11.20
C GLU A 909 10.32 -2.56 10.56
N ASP A 910 11.63 -2.35 10.68
CA ASP A 910 12.70 -3.29 10.34
C ASP A 910 13.48 -3.78 11.58
N GLY A 911 12.88 -3.65 12.76
CA GLY A 911 13.43 -4.15 14.01
C GLY A 911 13.36 -5.68 14.10
N ALA A 912 14.06 -6.24 15.09
CA ALA A 912 14.19 -7.66 15.30
C ALA A 912 12.81 -8.35 15.44
N LEU A 913 11.87 -7.78 16.19
CA LEU A 913 10.54 -8.37 16.36
C LEU A 913 9.72 -8.38 15.06
N ALA A 914 9.72 -7.28 14.31
CA ALA A 914 9.02 -7.19 13.04
C ALA A 914 9.59 -8.19 12.02
N ASN A 915 10.93 -8.30 11.94
CA ASN A 915 11.61 -9.22 11.04
C ASN A 915 11.39 -10.68 11.43
N ILE A 916 11.45 -11.03 12.72
CA ILE A 916 11.08 -12.38 13.21
C ILE A 916 9.64 -12.70 12.82
N GLU A 917 8.71 -11.76 12.99
CA GLU A 917 7.31 -11.99 12.63
C GLU A 917 7.13 -12.16 11.11
N LYS A 918 7.82 -11.36 10.28
CA LYS A 918 7.84 -11.51 8.81
C LYS A 918 8.40 -12.88 8.41
N ILE A 919 9.50 -13.34 9.01
CA ILE A 919 10.11 -14.65 8.74
C ILE A 919 9.19 -15.80 9.18
N MET A 920 8.64 -15.75 10.40
CA MET A 920 7.74 -16.77 10.94
C MET A 920 6.42 -16.87 10.16
N LYS A 921 5.94 -15.76 9.59
CA LYS A 921 4.79 -15.75 8.66
C LYS A 921 5.18 -16.14 7.23
N GLY A 922 6.45 -16.43 6.97
CA GLY A 922 7.03 -16.69 5.66
C GLY A 922 6.71 -15.60 4.64
N LYS A 923 6.87 -14.34 5.06
CA LYS A 923 6.84 -13.14 4.22
C LYS A 923 8.24 -12.60 3.93
N ALA A 924 9.25 -13.03 4.69
CA ALA A 924 10.64 -12.68 4.49
C ALA A 924 11.54 -13.92 4.65
N THR A 925 12.76 -13.82 4.12
CA THR A 925 13.83 -14.80 4.22
C THR A 925 15.13 -14.11 4.64
N VAL A 926 16.09 -14.88 5.11
CA VAL A 926 17.40 -14.39 5.56
C VAL A 926 18.46 -14.69 4.51
N LEU A 927 19.23 -13.68 4.12
CA LEU A 927 20.28 -13.73 3.11
C LEU A 927 21.64 -13.44 3.75
N VAL A 928 22.70 -14.03 3.22
CA VAL A 928 24.09 -13.76 3.66
C VAL A 928 24.69 -12.62 2.83
N GLU A 929 25.37 -11.67 3.45
CA GLU A 929 26.08 -10.60 2.74
C GLU A 929 27.54 -11.00 2.51
N LYS A 930 27.94 -11.12 1.23
CA LYS A 930 29.31 -11.42 0.81
C LYS A 930 29.68 -10.62 -0.43
N ALA A 931 30.97 -10.33 -0.58
CA ALA A 931 31.48 -9.68 -1.79
C ALA A 931 31.19 -10.49 -3.06
N THR A 932 31.23 -11.83 -2.99
CA THR A 932 31.06 -12.76 -4.13
C THR A 932 29.61 -13.14 -4.43
N ILE A 933 28.64 -12.72 -3.61
CA ILE A 933 27.22 -13.06 -3.78
C ILE A 933 26.40 -11.77 -3.94
N SER A 934 25.58 -11.69 -4.99
CA SER A 934 24.58 -10.65 -5.16
C SER A 934 23.18 -11.25 -5.30
N TYR A 935 22.16 -10.50 -4.90
CA TYR A 935 20.77 -10.95 -4.94
C TYR A 935 19.95 -10.08 -5.88
N SER A 936 19.07 -10.69 -6.66
CA SER A 936 18.15 -9.99 -7.55
C SER A 936 16.77 -10.61 -7.55
N ILE A 937 15.74 -9.81 -7.79
CA ILE A 937 14.38 -10.32 -8.03
C ILE A 937 14.22 -10.47 -9.54
N ILE A 938 13.88 -11.67 -9.99
CA ILE A 938 13.82 -12.02 -11.42
C ILE A 938 12.42 -12.56 -11.74
N ASP A 939 11.84 -12.14 -12.86
CA ASP A 939 10.56 -12.71 -13.34
C ASP A 939 10.75 -14.18 -13.78
N ILE A 940 9.76 -15.03 -13.49
CA ILE A 940 9.78 -16.43 -13.92
C ILE A 940 9.87 -16.48 -15.45
N GLY A 941 10.81 -17.27 -15.99
CA GLY A 941 11.12 -17.37 -17.42
C GLY A 941 12.27 -16.48 -17.89
N GLN A 942 12.71 -15.51 -17.08
CA GLN A 942 13.86 -14.63 -17.38
C GLN A 942 15.13 -15.01 -16.61
N GLU A 943 15.15 -16.16 -15.94
CA GLU A 943 16.23 -16.56 -15.03
C GLU A 943 17.58 -16.72 -15.75
N LYS A 944 17.57 -17.08 -17.04
CA LYS A 944 18.78 -17.23 -17.86
C LYS A 944 19.26 -15.92 -18.49
N THR A 945 18.36 -14.97 -18.72
CA THR A 945 18.59 -13.76 -19.53
C THR A 945 18.77 -12.51 -18.68
N ALA A 946 18.25 -12.48 -17.44
CA ALA A 946 18.37 -11.31 -16.57
C ALA A 946 19.84 -11.01 -16.24
N PRO A 947 20.27 -9.73 -16.33
CA PRO A 947 21.66 -9.36 -16.12
C PRO A 947 22.14 -9.71 -14.71
N ILE A 948 23.37 -10.19 -14.59
CA ILE A 948 24.04 -10.38 -13.29
C ILE A 948 24.64 -9.02 -12.92
N GLN A 949 24.12 -8.41 -11.85
CA GLN A 949 24.73 -7.21 -11.29
C GLN A 949 25.93 -7.63 -10.42
N ALA A 950 27.11 -7.13 -10.77
CA ALA A 950 28.29 -7.25 -9.91
C ALA A 950 28.14 -6.31 -8.71
N ASN A 951 28.54 -6.75 -7.52
CA ASN A 951 28.75 -5.83 -6.40
C ASN A 951 29.87 -4.85 -6.81
N THR A 952 29.64 -3.54 -6.70
CA THR A 952 30.69 -2.54 -6.92
C THR A 952 31.89 -2.84 -6.02
N THR A 953 33.08 -2.88 -6.62
CA THR A 953 34.41 -3.27 -6.12
C THR A 953 34.66 -3.06 -4.61
N PRO A 954 35.42 -3.96 -3.93
CA PRO A 954 35.89 -3.70 -2.57
C PRO A 954 36.74 -2.42 -2.56
N THR A 955 36.25 -1.39 -1.89
CA THR A 955 37.04 -0.19 -1.64
C THR A 955 38.01 -0.52 -0.52
N THR A 956 39.31 -0.62 -0.82
CA THR A 956 40.34 -0.31 0.15
C THR A 956 40.12 1.13 0.60
N GLY A 957 39.54 1.34 1.78
CA GLY A 957 39.32 2.68 2.31
C GLY A 957 38.27 2.74 3.42
N ASN A 958 38.74 2.61 4.66
CA ASN A 958 38.20 3.19 5.90
C ASN A 958 36.68 3.41 5.99
N THR A 959 35.99 2.46 6.63
CA THR A 959 34.81 2.76 7.44
C THR A 959 35.20 2.73 8.91
N SER A 960 35.39 3.92 9.48
CA SER A 960 35.28 4.14 10.91
C SER A 960 33.83 3.81 11.33
N GLY A 961 33.63 2.60 11.81
CA GLY A 961 32.37 2.13 12.39
C GLY A 961 32.63 0.88 13.20
N SER A 962 32.83 1.07 14.51
CA SER A 962 32.99 0.05 15.58
C SER A 962 33.73 -1.23 15.20
N VAL A 963 34.95 -1.36 15.74
CA VAL A 963 35.71 -2.60 15.83
C VAL A 963 34.81 -3.71 16.38
N ASN A 964 34.30 -4.58 15.51
CA ASN A 964 33.79 -5.87 15.92
C ASN A 964 35.02 -6.74 16.19
N THR A 965 35.06 -7.33 17.38
CA THR A 965 36.15 -8.17 17.89
C THR A 965 36.31 -9.52 17.19
N ASP A 966 35.65 -9.73 16.05
CA ASP A 966 35.82 -10.93 15.22
C ASP A 966 35.58 -10.59 13.72
N PRO A 967 36.64 -10.44 12.91
CA PRO A 967 36.53 -10.24 11.47
C PRO A 967 35.96 -11.46 10.71
N ASP A 968 35.76 -12.61 11.36
CA ASP A 968 35.21 -13.84 10.76
C ASP A 968 33.68 -14.01 10.95
N ALA A 969 32.99 -13.04 11.56
CA ALA A 969 31.55 -13.12 11.81
C ALA A 969 30.70 -12.87 10.53
N THR A 970 29.82 -13.80 10.18
CA THR A 970 28.93 -13.70 9.02
C THR A 970 27.86 -12.60 9.17
N THR A 971 27.78 -11.69 8.20
CA THR A 971 26.72 -10.66 8.13
C THR A 971 25.50 -11.17 7.37
N TYR A 972 24.31 -10.85 7.88
CA TYR A 972 23.04 -11.29 7.32
C TYR A 972 22.07 -10.13 7.09
N LYS A 973 21.21 -10.27 6.08
CA LYS A 973 20.16 -9.33 5.72
C LYS A 973 18.81 -10.03 5.61
N VAL A 974 17.77 -9.41 6.14
CA VAL A 974 16.38 -9.86 5.94
C VAL A 974 15.85 -9.27 4.63
N GLN A 975 15.28 -10.12 3.79
CA GLN A 975 14.73 -9.76 2.49
C GLN A 975 13.28 -10.26 2.40
N GLU A 976 12.37 -9.40 1.94
CA GLU A 976 11.00 -9.84 1.67
C GLU A 976 10.98 -10.91 0.56
N ILE A 977 10.11 -11.90 0.72
CA ILE A 977 9.93 -12.96 -0.26
C ILE A 977 9.37 -12.35 -1.55
N PRO A 978 9.97 -12.65 -2.73
CA PRO A 978 9.47 -12.17 -4.01
C PRO A 978 7.99 -12.52 -4.22
N PRO A 979 7.20 -11.61 -4.82
CA PRO A 979 5.79 -11.87 -5.08
C PRO A 979 5.60 -13.01 -6.09
N LYS A 980 4.39 -13.58 -6.14
CA LYS A 980 4.01 -14.60 -7.12
C LYS A 980 4.34 -14.15 -8.54
N GLY A 981 4.95 -15.03 -9.34
CA GLY A 981 5.44 -14.70 -10.69
C GLY A 981 6.92 -14.29 -10.73
N LYS A 982 7.57 -14.11 -9.58
CA LYS A 982 9.00 -13.77 -9.46
C LYS A 982 9.76 -14.79 -8.61
N VAL A 983 11.07 -14.88 -8.83
CA VAL A 983 12.02 -15.70 -8.07
C VAL A 983 13.13 -14.85 -7.49
N LEU A 984 13.73 -15.32 -6.41
CA LEU A 984 14.96 -14.74 -5.87
C LEU A 984 16.15 -15.34 -6.62
N GLY A 985 16.87 -14.54 -7.38
CA GLY A 985 18.16 -14.88 -7.97
C GLY A 985 19.30 -14.63 -6.98
N ILE A 986 20.16 -15.63 -6.83
CA ILE A 986 21.41 -15.59 -6.06
C ILE A 986 22.52 -15.75 -7.10
N ASN A 987 23.22 -14.66 -7.38
CA ASN A 987 24.31 -14.65 -8.35
C ASN A 987 25.63 -14.81 -7.60
N LEU A 988 26.44 -15.79 -8.02
CA LEU A 988 27.79 -16.00 -7.54
C LEU A 988 28.76 -15.49 -8.62
N THR A 989 29.70 -14.65 -8.22
CA THR A 989 30.74 -14.11 -9.12
C THR A 989 32.10 -14.33 -8.49
N HIS A 990 32.98 -15.02 -9.23
CA HIS A 990 34.37 -15.28 -8.83
C HIS A 990 35.32 -14.48 -9.70
N TYR A 991 36.37 -13.95 -9.07
CA TYR A 991 37.42 -13.21 -9.74
C TYR A 991 38.77 -13.85 -9.46
N LYS A 992 39.61 -13.90 -10.49
CA LYS A 992 41.02 -14.22 -10.42
C LYS A 992 41.82 -12.94 -10.16
N GLU A 993 42.88 -13.02 -9.36
CA GLU A 993 43.85 -11.93 -9.23
C GLU A 993 44.41 -11.52 -10.59
N GLY A 994 44.37 -10.22 -10.87
CA GLY A 994 45.07 -9.62 -12.00
C GLY A 994 46.59 -9.68 -11.80
N GLN A 995 47.36 -9.47 -12.86
CA GLN A 995 48.79 -9.20 -12.67
C GLN A 995 49.00 -7.94 -11.82
N PRO A 996 50.15 -7.78 -11.15
CA PRO A 996 50.44 -6.57 -10.36
C PRO A 996 50.15 -5.31 -11.17
N GLY A 997 49.22 -4.47 -10.69
CA GLY A 997 48.78 -3.25 -11.37
C GLY A 997 47.54 -3.37 -12.27
N GLN A 998 46.94 -4.56 -12.43
CA GLN A 998 45.67 -4.75 -13.15
C GLN A 998 44.51 -5.15 -12.23
N PRO A 999 43.27 -4.70 -12.53
CA PRO A 999 42.10 -5.10 -11.77
C PRO A 999 41.84 -6.62 -11.91
N PRO A 1000 41.22 -7.24 -10.89
CA PRO A 1000 40.88 -8.64 -10.92
C PRO A 1000 39.98 -9.01 -12.11
N VAL A 1001 40.28 -10.15 -12.75
CA VAL A 1001 39.56 -10.62 -13.95
C VAL A 1001 38.50 -11.62 -13.51
N LYS A 1002 37.26 -11.40 -13.95
CA LYS A 1002 36.14 -12.30 -13.65
C LYS A 1002 36.40 -13.71 -14.22
N GLU A 1003 36.46 -14.69 -13.33
CA GLU A 1003 36.81 -16.08 -13.62
C GLU A 1003 35.56 -16.93 -13.86
N SER A 1004 34.49 -16.72 -13.08
CA SER A 1004 33.27 -17.53 -13.15
C SER A 1004 32.04 -16.75 -12.73
N GLU A 1005 30.88 -17.16 -13.26
CA GLU A 1005 29.57 -16.65 -12.86
C GLU A 1005 28.53 -17.75 -12.85
N ALA A 1006 27.77 -17.84 -11.76
CA ALA A 1006 26.73 -18.83 -11.59
C ALA A 1006 25.47 -18.20 -10.99
N ARG A 1007 24.30 -18.81 -11.22
CA ARG A 1007 23.04 -18.36 -10.63
C ARG A 1007 22.27 -19.52 -10.00
N VAL A 1008 21.81 -19.32 -8.78
CA VAL A 1008 20.79 -20.14 -8.13
C VAL A 1008 19.51 -19.32 -8.07
N THR A 1009 18.37 -19.94 -8.31
CA THR A 1009 17.07 -19.29 -8.13
C THR A 1009 16.24 -19.99 -7.07
N VAL A 1010 15.54 -19.21 -6.25
CA VAL A 1010 14.62 -19.70 -5.22
C VAL A 1010 13.22 -19.19 -5.54
N ASN A 1011 12.31 -20.11 -5.82
CA ASN A 1011 10.90 -19.82 -6.01
C ASN A 1011 10.13 -20.22 -4.73
N TYR A 1012 9.58 -19.23 -4.05
CA TYR A 1012 8.75 -19.40 -2.85
C TYR A 1012 7.26 -19.65 -3.18
N HIS A 1013 6.91 -19.61 -4.46
CA HIS A 1013 5.56 -19.81 -5.00
C HIS A 1013 5.54 -20.79 -6.19
N PRO A 1014 6.10 -22.02 -6.06
CA PRO A 1014 6.09 -23.00 -7.15
C PRO A 1014 4.67 -23.45 -7.49
N GLU A 1015 4.39 -23.66 -8.79
CA GLU A 1015 3.08 -24.10 -9.28
C GLU A 1015 2.77 -25.55 -8.85
N GLY A 1016 1.60 -25.78 -8.25
CA GLY A 1016 1.13 -27.10 -7.79
C GLY A 1016 0.04 -27.01 -6.72
N LYS A 1017 -0.72 -28.10 -6.50
CA LYS A 1017 -1.79 -28.16 -5.47
C LYS A 1017 -1.24 -27.82 -4.08
N ALA A 1018 -1.99 -27.05 -3.31
CA ALA A 1018 -1.70 -26.75 -1.91
C ALA A 1018 -1.44 -28.05 -1.12
N THR A 1019 -0.38 -28.05 -0.34
CA THR A 1019 -0.04 -29.15 0.57
C THR A 1019 -1.09 -29.22 1.69
N SER A 1020 -1.67 -30.39 1.92
CA SER A 1020 -2.62 -30.65 3.01
C SER A 1020 -2.01 -30.49 4.42
N THR A 1021 -0.69 -30.31 4.52
CA THR A 1021 0.09 -30.22 5.75
C THR A 1021 0.40 -28.80 6.21
N GLY A 1022 0.01 -27.77 5.45
CA GLY A 1022 0.28 -26.37 5.78
C GLY A 1022 1.74 -25.91 5.56
N SER A 1023 2.62 -26.76 5.02
CA SER A 1023 4.01 -26.43 4.70
C SER A 1023 4.09 -25.63 3.39
N LYS A 1024 4.79 -24.49 3.39
CA LYS A 1024 4.97 -23.68 2.16
C LYS A 1024 5.92 -24.39 1.18
N PRO A 1025 5.51 -24.67 -0.07
CA PRO A 1025 6.39 -25.31 -1.03
C PRO A 1025 7.45 -24.30 -1.51
N ILE A 1026 8.72 -24.72 -1.51
CA ILE A 1026 9.86 -23.94 -2.02
C ILE A 1026 10.55 -24.80 -3.06
N SER A 1027 10.99 -24.19 -4.16
CA SER A 1027 11.82 -24.85 -5.16
C SER A 1027 13.07 -24.05 -5.45
N VAL A 1028 14.22 -24.72 -5.45
CA VAL A 1028 15.51 -24.15 -5.85
C VAL A 1028 15.92 -24.70 -7.21
N SER A 1029 16.55 -23.88 -8.06
CA SER A 1029 17.05 -24.30 -9.38
C SER A 1029 18.45 -23.77 -9.66
N LEU A 1030 19.32 -24.64 -10.17
CA LEU A 1030 20.62 -24.28 -10.72
C LEU A 1030 20.43 -23.77 -12.16
N VAL A 1031 20.76 -22.51 -12.41
CA VAL A 1031 20.56 -21.86 -13.72
C VAL A 1031 21.89 -21.80 -14.47
N ALA A 1032 21.89 -22.26 -15.72
CA ALA A 1032 23.05 -22.16 -16.60
C ALA A 1032 23.14 -20.74 -17.20
N THR A 1033 24.18 -20.01 -16.82
CA THR A 1033 24.59 -18.71 -17.37
C THR A 1033 25.54 -18.96 -18.56
N SER A 1034 25.60 -18.08 -19.55
CA SER A 1034 26.21 -18.37 -20.86
C SER A 1034 27.72 -18.68 -20.81
N SER A 1035 28.05 -19.89 -21.27
CA SER A 1035 29.26 -20.37 -22.01
C SER A 1035 30.64 -20.51 -21.34
N THR A 1036 30.80 -20.49 -20.02
CA THR A 1036 32.05 -20.98 -19.38
C THR A 1036 31.83 -22.23 -18.56
N ARG A 1037 32.73 -23.22 -18.70
CA ARG A 1037 32.72 -24.44 -17.88
C ARG A 1037 33.00 -24.02 -16.42
N ILE A 1038 31.99 -24.09 -15.56
CA ILE A 1038 32.15 -23.78 -14.13
C ILE A 1038 33.17 -24.77 -13.52
N PRO A 1039 34.26 -24.28 -12.90
CA PRO A 1039 35.18 -25.11 -12.13
C PRO A 1039 34.46 -25.99 -11.10
N LYS A 1040 34.99 -27.18 -10.81
CA LYS A 1040 34.35 -28.16 -9.92
C LYS A 1040 34.14 -27.60 -8.50
N GLU A 1041 35.02 -26.71 -8.06
CA GLU A 1041 34.96 -26.00 -6.78
C GLU A 1041 33.75 -25.06 -6.71
N TYR A 1042 33.54 -24.26 -7.75
CA TYR A 1042 32.43 -23.30 -7.82
C TYR A 1042 31.08 -24.00 -8.08
N MET A 1043 31.07 -25.16 -8.75
CA MET A 1043 29.87 -26.00 -8.85
C MET A 1043 29.48 -26.60 -7.49
N ALA A 1044 30.47 -26.96 -6.65
CA ALA A 1044 30.22 -27.38 -5.27
C ALA A 1044 29.64 -26.23 -4.45
N GLU A 1045 30.21 -25.02 -4.52
CA GLU A 1045 29.67 -23.83 -3.85
C GLU A 1045 28.25 -23.48 -4.33
N GLN A 1046 27.99 -23.46 -5.63
CA GLN A 1046 26.65 -23.21 -6.19
C GLN A 1046 25.62 -24.23 -5.68
N SER A 1047 26.02 -25.50 -5.58
CA SER A 1047 25.17 -26.57 -5.05
C SER A 1047 24.94 -26.45 -3.54
N MET A 1048 25.96 -26.01 -2.79
CA MET A 1048 25.86 -25.70 -1.37
C MET A 1048 24.92 -24.53 -1.11
N GLU A 1049 24.96 -23.46 -1.92
CA GLU A 1049 24.03 -22.34 -1.83
C GLU A 1049 22.58 -22.75 -2.13
N ALA A 1050 22.37 -23.55 -3.18
CA ALA A 1050 21.05 -24.11 -3.48
C ALA A 1050 20.52 -24.99 -2.34
N ALA A 1051 21.37 -25.86 -1.77
CA ALA A 1051 21.02 -26.70 -0.64
C ALA A 1051 20.73 -25.86 0.63
N LYS A 1052 21.51 -24.81 0.90
CA LYS A 1052 21.33 -23.90 2.04
C LYS A 1052 19.96 -23.24 2.01
N HIS A 1053 19.59 -22.66 0.86
CA HIS A 1053 18.31 -22.00 0.68
C HIS A 1053 17.12 -22.96 0.67
N LEU A 1054 17.33 -24.21 0.25
CA LEU A 1054 16.31 -25.25 0.35
C LEU A 1054 16.08 -25.69 1.80
N LEU A 1055 17.16 -26.00 2.52
CA LEU A 1055 17.11 -26.64 3.84
C LEU A 1055 16.81 -25.66 4.97
N LYS A 1056 17.23 -24.40 4.89
CA LYS A 1056 16.98 -23.42 5.96
C LYS A 1056 15.48 -23.18 6.18
N ASP A 1057 14.68 -23.27 5.12
CA ASP A 1057 13.25 -23.01 5.14
C ASP A 1057 12.41 -24.31 5.13
N TRP A 1058 13.05 -25.48 5.18
CA TRP A 1058 12.38 -26.78 5.18
C TRP A 1058 11.95 -27.20 6.59
N ASP A 1059 10.67 -27.46 6.79
CA ASP A 1059 10.10 -27.78 8.11
C ASP A 1059 10.20 -29.28 8.49
N GLY A 1060 10.77 -30.11 7.61
CA GLY A 1060 10.91 -31.56 7.80
C GLY A 1060 9.63 -32.37 7.58
N LYS A 1061 8.48 -31.74 7.27
CA LYS A 1061 7.20 -32.45 7.09
C LYS A 1061 7.04 -33.05 5.70
N SER A 1062 7.61 -32.40 4.68
CA SER A 1062 7.56 -32.84 3.29
C SER A 1062 8.85 -33.55 2.87
N PRO A 1063 8.81 -34.48 1.90
CA PRO A 1063 10.04 -35.02 1.30
C PRO A 1063 10.77 -33.96 0.48
N ILE A 1064 12.11 -34.04 0.45
CA ILE A 1064 12.98 -33.21 -0.39
C ILE A 1064 13.00 -33.84 -1.78
N ARG A 1065 12.40 -33.17 -2.77
CA ARG A 1065 12.33 -33.69 -4.15
C ARG A 1065 13.44 -33.11 -5.01
N LEU A 1066 14.38 -33.94 -5.45
CA LEU A 1066 15.43 -33.56 -6.39
C LEU A 1066 15.04 -33.98 -7.81
N LYS A 1067 14.82 -32.98 -8.69
CA LYS A 1067 14.43 -33.22 -10.09
C LYS A 1067 15.65 -33.19 -11.00
N GLY A 1068 16.05 -34.37 -11.50
CA GLY A 1068 17.12 -34.52 -12.47
C GLY A 1068 16.65 -34.36 -13.92
N VAL A 1069 17.51 -33.81 -14.78
CA VAL A 1069 17.27 -33.68 -16.22
C VAL A 1069 18.28 -34.55 -16.97
N HIS A 1070 17.81 -35.25 -18.01
CA HIS A 1070 18.68 -36.03 -18.89
C HIS A 1070 19.85 -35.19 -19.43
N GLY A 1071 21.08 -35.71 -19.32
CA GLY A 1071 22.31 -35.02 -19.72
C GLY A 1071 22.91 -34.08 -18.67
N LYS A 1072 22.33 -33.99 -17.46
CA LYS A 1072 22.81 -33.16 -16.32
C LYS A 1072 23.02 -33.98 -15.03
N ASP A 1073 23.56 -35.17 -15.20
CA ASP A 1073 23.71 -36.15 -14.11
C ASP A 1073 24.74 -35.68 -13.07
N THR A 1074 25.77 -34.95 -13.50
CA THR A 1074 26.79 -34.35 -12.62
C THR A 1074 26.20 -33.28 -11.70
N GLU A 1075 25.38 -32.37 -12.22
CA GLU A 1075 24.75 -31.32 -11.40
C GLU A 1075 23.81 -31.90 -10.34
N LEU A 1076 23.08 -32.98 -10.69
CA LEU A 1076 22.25 -33.70 -9.75
C LEU A 1076 23.09 -34.37 -8.64
N GLN A 1077 24.26 -34.92 -8.99
CA GLN A 1077 25.21 -35.52 -8.05
C GLN A 1077 25.78 -34.49 -7.07
N TYR A 1078 26.18 -33.30 -7.54
CA TYR A 1078 26.67 -32.22 -6.69
C TYR A 1078 25.58 -31.68 -5.76
N LEU A 1079 24.37 -31.43 -6.29
CA LEU A 1079 23.24 -30.96 -5.49
C LEU A 1079 22.83 -31.97 -4.42
N TRP A 1080 22.76 -33.25 -4.76
CA TRP A 1080 22.47 -34.31 -3.79
C TRP A 1080 23.53 -34.37 -2.68
N THR A 1081 24.81 -34.26 -3.03
CA THR A 1081 25.92 -34.26 -2.07
C THR A 1081 25.82 -33.06 -1.12
N ALA A 1082 25.54 -31.87 -1.66
CA ALA A 1082 25.35 -30.65 -0.87
C ALA A 1082 24.15 -30.73 0.08
N VAL A 1083 23.00 -31.26 -0.38
CA VAL A 1083 21.81 -31.47 0.44
C VAL A 1083 22.08 -32.47 1.56
N CYS A 1084 22.82 -33.55 1.31
CA CYS A 1084 23.20 -34.49 2.37
C CYS A 1084 24.13 -33.84 3.40
N LEU A 1085 25.13 -33.09 2.95
CA LEU A 1085 26.14 -32.48 3.82
C LEU A 1085 25.55 -31.41 4.75
N LEU A 1086 24.77 -30.47 4.20
CA LEU A 1086 24.06 -29.49 5.03
C LEU A 1086 22.95 -30.14 5.85
N GLY A 1087 22.26 -31.13 5.26
CA GLY A 1087 21.20 -31.88 5.92
C GLY A 1087 21.66 -32.55 7.22
N GLU A 1088 22.89 -33.07 7.31
CA GLU A 1088 23.42 -33.66 8.55
C GLU A 1088 23.44 -32.68 9.75
N HIS A 1089 23.36 -31.38 9.49
CA HIS A 1089 23.23 -30.33 10.52
C HIS A 1089 21.79 -29.86 10.75
N HIS A 1090 20.83 -30.31 9.94
CA HIS A 1090 19.42 -29.96 10.07
C HIS A 1090 18.70 -30.96 11.01
N PRO A 1091 17.92 -30.50 12.01
CA PRO A 1091 17.42 -31.33 13.11
C PRO A 1091 16.43 -32.43 12.70
N LYS A 1092 15.83 -32.32 11.51
CA LYS A 1092 14.81 -33.24 10.98
C LYS A 1092 15.23 -33.94 9.69
N PHE A 1093 16.50 -33.81 9.30
CA PHE A 1093 16.97 -34.39 8.06
C PHE A 1093 17.36 -35.86 8.24
N SER A 1094 17.04 -36.64 7.22
CA SER A 1094 17.53 -38.00 7.02
C SER A 1094 17.53 -38.29 5.53
N ARG A 1095 18.47 -39.10 5.04
CA ARG A 1095 18.68 -39.29 3.59
C ARG A 1095 17.49 -39.96 2.89
N ASP A 1096 16.68 -40.73 3.61
CA ASP A 1096 15.41 -41.33 3.17
C ASP A 1096 14.32 -40.31 2.85
N LYS A 1097 14.47 -39.06 3.30
CA LYS A 1097 13.56 -37.95 2.94
C LYS A 1097 13.78 -37.43 1.52
N ILE A 1098 14.82 -37.90 0.81
CA ILE A 1098 15.14 -37.46 -0.54
C ILE A 1098 14.41 -38.33 -1.56
N GLU A 1099 13.54 -37.71 -2.35
CA GLU A 1099 12.86 -38.33 -3.50
C GLU A 1099 13.50 -37.85 -4.81
N PHE A 1100 13.88 -38.77 -5.69
CA PHE A 1100 14.34 -38.44 -7.04
C PHE A 1100 13.17 -38.37 -8.03
N ARG A 1101 13.11 -37.29 -8.82
CA ARG A 1101 12.12 -37.08 -9.90
C ARG A 1101 12.84 -36.70 -11.20
N GLY A 1102 12.14 -36.74 -12.34
CA GLY A 1102 12.66 -36.31 -13.64
C GLY A 1102 13.32 -37.43 -14.47
N THR A 1103 14.10 -37.04 -15.48
CA THR A 1103 14.59 -37.94 -16.56
C THR A 1103 16.06 -38.35 -16.43
N SER A 1104 16.76 -37.87 -15.40
CA SER A 1104 18.15 -38.29 -15.12
C SER A 1104 18.21 -39.75 -14.65
N SER A 1105 19.21 -40.47 -15.17
CA SER A 1105 19.48 -41.88 -14.82
C SER A 1105 20.31 -42.04 -13.54
N TRP A 1106 20.99 -40.97 -13.12
CA TRP A 1106 21.91 -40.98 -11.99
C TRP A 1106 21.20 -41.23 -10.65
N ARG A 1107 21.75 -42.15 -9.83
CA ARG A 1107 21.29 -42.43 -8.47
C ARG A 1107 22.51 -42.73 -7.58
N PRO A 1108 22.54 -42.30 -6.31
CA PRO A 1108 23.71 -42.43 -5.44
C PRO A 1108 24.14 -43.88 -5.21
N GLU A 1109 23.19 -44.81 -5.18
CA GLU A 1109 23.48 -46.25 -5.00
C GLU A 1109 24.04 -46.91 -6.26
N LYS A 1110 23.78 -46.35 -7.45
CA LYS A 1110 24.25 -46.88 -8.74
C LYS A 1110 25.56 -46.25 -9.21
N SER A 1111 25.93 -45.09 -8.68
CA SER A 1111 27.07 -44.28 -9.12
C SER A 1111 28.35 -44.45 -8.28
N LYS A 1112 28.39 -45.44 -7.37
CA LYS A 1112 29.49 -45.66 -6.41
C LYS A 1112 29.77 -44.45 -5.49
N GLU A 1113 28.83 -43.50 -5.34
CA GLU A 1113 28.98 -42.42 -4.36
C GLU A 1113 28.97 -42.95 -2.92
N LEU A 1114 28.13 -43.95 -2.67
CA LEU A 1114 28.03 -44.65 -1.40
C LEU A 1114 28.45 -46.13 -1.56
N ASN A 1115 29.05 -46.70 -0.52
CA ASN A 1115 29.26 -48.14 -0.41
C ASN A 1115 28.01 -48.84 0.17
N MET A 1116 28.03 -50.18 0.26
CA MET A 1116 26.91 -50.98 0.79
C MET A 1116 26.52 -50.66 2.24
N LEU A 1117 27.35 -49.92 2.98
CA LEU A 1117 27.08 -49.46 4.35
C LEU A 1117 26.60 -48.00 4.40
N GLY A 1118 26.28 -47.38 3.26
CA GLY A 1118 25.81 -45.99 3.18
C GLY A 1118 26.89 -44.94 3.48
N ARG A 1119 28.18 -45.31 3.42
CA ARG A 1119 29.32 -44.38 3.61
C ARG A 1119 29.89 -43.93 2.26
N TYR A 1120 30.37 -42.68 2.21
CA TYR A 1120 31.01 -42.14 1.01
C TYR A 1120 32.26 -42.92 0.63
N THR A 1121 32.40 -43.28 -0.66
CA THR A 1121 33.58 -43.98 -1.20
C THR A 1121 34.75 -43.02 -1.42
N ASP A 1122 35.98 -43.53 -1.52
CA ASP A 1122 37.16 -42.66 -1.74
C ASP A 1122 37.16 -41.96 -3.10
N THR A 1123 36.43 -42.50 -4.09
CA THR A 1123 36.25 -41.91 -5.42
C THR A 1123 35.02 -41.00 -5.52
N SER A 1124 34.25 -40.83 -4.44
CA SER A 1124 33.06 -39.98 -4.42
C SER A 1124 33.40 -38.50 -4.67
N ILE A 1125 32.45 -37.74 -5.22
CA ILE A 1125 32.57 -36.27 -5.33
C ILE A 1125 32.66 -35.62 -3.94
N TYR A 1126 32.02 -36.23 -2.94
CA TYR A 1126 32.19 -35.82 -1.55
C TYR A 1126 33.66 -35.84 -1.10
N LYS A 1127 34.39 -36.95 -1.33
CA LYS A 1127 35.80 -37.10 -0.91
C LYS A 1127 36.76 -36.29 -1.78
N THR A 1128 36.56 -36.32 -3.09
CA THR A 1128 37.52 -35.75 -4.05
C THR A 1128 37.35 -34.25 -4.26
N VAL A 1129 36.13 -33.72 -4.13
CA VAL A 1129 35.81 -32.30 -4.36
C VAL A 1129 35.40 -31.60 -3.07
N PHE A 1130 34.33 -32.03 -2.41
CA PHE A 1130 33.78 -31.30 -1.24
C PHE A 1130 34.73 -31.31 -0.03
N LYS A 1131 35.42 -32.43 0.23
CA LYS A 1131 36.51 -32.54 1.22
C LYS A 1131 37.90 -32.33 0.63
N GLY A 1132 38.00 -32.22 -0.68
CA GLY A 1132 39.24 -32.02 -1.41
C GLY A 1132 39.38 -30.56 -1.84
N SER A 1133 39.28 -30.34 -3.15
CA SER A 1133 39.61 -29.04 -3.76
C SER A 1133 38.64 -27.89 -3.41
N ALA A 1134 37.41 -28.17 -2.97
CA ALA A 1134 36.40 -27.18 -2.61
C ALA A 1134 36.23 -26.96 -1.09
N SER A 1135 37.07 -27.61 -0.26
CA SER A 1135 36.89 -27.71 1.20
C SER A 1135 36.65 -26.36 1.89
N GLY A 1136 37.43 -25.32 1.57
CA GLY A 1136 37.25 -23.99 2.18
C GLY A 1136 35.90 -23.32 1.88
N LEU A 1137 35.42 -23.40 0.64
CA LEU A 1137 34.11 -22.84 0.23
C LEU A 1137 32.95 -23.62 0.87
N VAL A 1138 33.11 -24.95 0.95
CA VAL A 1138 32.14 -25.85 1.57
C VAL A 1138 32.06 -25.60 3.09
N GLU A 1139 33.20 -25.52 3.78
CA GLU A 1139 33.25 -25.27 5.23
C GLU A 1139 32.65 -23.92 5.60
N ALA A 1140 32.93 -22.86 4.83
CA ALA A 1140 32.31 -21.55 5.02
C ALA A 1140 30.77 -21.66 4.97
N THR A 1141 30.23 -22.32 3.93
CA THR A 1141 28.78 -22.49 3.77
C THR A 1141 28.16 -23.39 4.86
N VAL A 1142 28.90 -24.41 5.33
CA VAL A 1142 28.50 -25.26 6.46
C VAL A 1142 28.42 -24.44 7.75
N ASN A 1143 29.39 -23.58 8.02
CA ASN A 1143 29.43 -22.73 9.21
C ASN A 1143 28.28 -21.71 9.22
N GLU A 1144 27.98 -21.11 8.07
CA GLU A 1144 26.81 -20.26 7.88
C GLU A 1144 25.51 -21.01 8.20
N PHE A 1145 25.33 -22.18 7.58
CA PHE A 1145 24.13 -22.98 7.78
C PHE A 1145 23.98 -23.40 9.25
N LYS A 1146 25.05 -23.87 9.90
CA LYS A 1146 25.08 -24.16 11.33
C LYS A 1146 24.63 -22.97 12.15
N SER A 1147 25.11 -21.76 11.86
CA SER A 1147 24.69 -20.57 12.60
C SER A 1147 23.20 -20.21 12.43
N MET A 1148 22.56 -20.60 11.32
CA MET A 1148 21.12 -20.42 11.09
C MET A 1148 20.23 -21.49 11.76
N VAL A 1149 20.79 -22.65 12.08
CA VAL A 1149 20.03 -23.82 12.60
C VAL A 1149 20.47 -24.26 14.01
N ASP A 1150 21.51 -23.66 14.60
CA ASP A 1150 22.01 -23.99 15.94
C ASP A 1150 21.15 -23.37 17.06
N PRO A 1151 20.50 -24.19 17.91
CA PRO A 1151 19.70 -23.70 19.03
C PRO A 1151 20.52 -23.02 20.16
N LYS A 1152 21.83 -23.26 20.27
CA LYS A 1152 22.65 -22.73 21.39
C LYS A 1152 22.88 -21.22 21.32
N LYS A 1153 23.15 -20.67 20.13
CA LYS A 1153 23.29 -19.21 19.93
C LYS A 1153 21.99 -18.47 20.28
N ARG A 1154 20.85 -19.07 19.95
CA ARG A 1154 19.53 -18.56 20.33
C ARG A 1154 19.34 -18.51 21.84
N ASP A 1155 19.73 -19.58 22.55
CA ASP A 1155 19.64 -19.63 24.01
C ASP A 1155 20.56 -18.61 24.72
N GLN A 1156 21.69 -18.27 24.10
CA GLN A 1156 22.60 -17.23 24.60
C GLN A 1156 21.98 -15.84 24.53
N VAL A 1157 21.39 -15.48 23.38
CA VAL A 1157 20.70 -14.19 23.21
C VAL A 1157 19.49 -14.08 24.16
N ASP A 1158 18.73 -15.17 24.33
CA ASP A 1158 17.62 -15.24 25.29
C ASP A 1158 18.06 -14.96 26.74
N LYS A 1159 19.21 -15.51 27.15
CA LYS A 1159 19.78 -15.26 28.48
C LYS A 1159 20.21 -13.81 28.67
N GLY A 1160 20.74 -13.16 27.62
CA GLY A 1160 21.10 -11.74 27.65
C GLY A 1160 19.89 -10.85 27.94
N VAL A 1161 18.78 -11.09 27.26
CA VAL A 1161 17.50 -10.35 27.46
C VAL A 1161 16.92 -10.59 28.84
N VAL A 1162 16.89 -11.84 29.31
CA VAL A 1162 16.39 -12.18 30.64
C VAL A 1162 17.23 -11.52 31.73
N SER A 1163 18.55 -11.50 31.57
CA SER A 1163 19.47 -10.87 32.52
C SER A 1163 19.28 -9.35 32.58
N ALA A 1164 19.15 -8.69 31.42
CA ALA A 1164 18.87 -7.26 31.35
C ALA A 1164 17.50 -6.90 31.96
N THR A 1165 16.46 -7.68 31.61
CA THR A 1165 15.09 -7.49 32.13
C THR A 1165 15.04 -7.69 33.65
N SER A 1166 15.76 -8.68 34.18
CA SER A 1166 15.86 -8.94 35.61
C SER A 1166 16.63 -7.85 36.35
N LEU A 1167 17.66 -7.27 35.72
CA LEU A 1167 18.43 -6.18 36.32
C LEU A 1167 17.58 -4.91 36.40
N PHE A 1168 16.82 -4.59 35.35
CA PHE A 1168 15.84 -3.50 35.37
C PHE A 1168 14.87 -3.68 36.57
N ARG A 1169 14.23 -4.85 36.70
CA ARG A 1169 13.33 -5.13 37.83
C ARG A 1169 13.99 -5.07 39.21
N LYS A 1170 15.31 -5.30 39.31
CA LYS A 1170 16.03 -5.32 40.59
C LYS A 1170 16.65 -3.97 40.96
N GLN A 1171 17.04 -3.16 39.97
CA GLN A 1171 17.84 -1.96 40.17
C GLN A 1171 17.15 -0.67 39.71
N MET A 1172 16.14 -0.79 38.85
CA MET A 1172 15.38 0.33 38.27
C MET A 1172 13.87 0.31 38.65
N ASP A 1173 13.43 -0.74 39.38
CA ASP A 1173 12.07 -0.93 39.94
C ASP A 1173 12.08 -1.15 41.48
N GLN A 1174 12.97 -0.50 42.24
CA GLN A 1174 13.17 -0.78 43.67
C GLN A 1174 12.02 -0.32 44.60
N GLY A 1175 10.95 0.26 44.05
CA GLY A 1175 9.80 0.74 44.82
C GLY A 1175 10.09 1.98 45.68
N ARG A 1176 11.25 2.62 45.50
CA ARG A 1176 11.66 3.85 46.21
C ARG A 1176 11.02 5.09 45.54
N PRO A 1177 10.87 6.22 46.24
CA PRO A 1177 10.31 7.45 45.65
C PRO A 1177 11.10 8.02 44.45
N HIS A 1178 12.36 7.62 44.28
CA HIS A 1178 13.30 8.11 43.26
C HIS A 1178 13.62 7.08 42.17
N ASP A 1179 12.84 6.00 42.12
CA ASP A 1179 13.03 4.88 41.20
C ASP A 1179 12.51 5.24 39.81
N ILE A 1180 13.31 5.03 38.76
CA ILE A 1180 13.04 5.53 37.39
C ILE A 1180 11.74 4.96 36.82
N ALA A 1181 11.51 3.65 36.94
CA ALA A 1181 10.27 3.07 36.43
C ALA A 1181 9.06 3.50 37.24
N THR A 1182 9.18 3.56 38.56
CA THR A 1182 8.11 4.06 39.43
C THR A 1182 7.81 5.54 39.19
N LEU A 1183 8.81 6.36 38.87
CA LEU A 1183 8.66 7.77 38.51
C LEU A 1183 7.98 7.90 37.15
N THR A 1184 8.48 7.25 36.11
CA THR A 1184 7.88 7.30 34.76
C THR A 1184 6.47 6.68 34.75
N ASP A 1185 6.23 5.54 35.41
CA ASP A 1185 4.88 4.96 35.55
C ASP A 1185 3.93 5.85 36.39
N ARG A 1186 4.45 6.70 37.29
CA ARG A 1186 3.64 7.69 38.01
C ARG A 1186 3.46 8.96 37.19
N ASP A 1187 4.45 9.41 36.45
CA ASP A 1187 4.33 10.61 35.63
C ASP A 1187 3.42 10.34 34.42
N LEU A 1188 3.48 9.13 33.85
CA LEU A 1188 2.54 8.62 32.83
C LEU A 1188 1.21 8.14 33.41
N GLY A 1189 1.26 7.34 34.48
CA GLY A 1189 0.08 6.71 35.07
C GLY A 1189 -0.64 7.56 36.12
N LYS A 1190 -0.11 8.73 36.49
CA LYS A 1190 -0.74 9.73 37.38
C LYS A 1190 -0.91 11.15 36.84
N GLN A 1191 -0.74 11.35 35.54
CA GLN A 1191 -1.63 12.29 34.84
C GLN A 1191 -3.11 11.84 34.91
N ALA A 1192 -3.36 10.63 35.44
CA ALA A 1192 -4.64 10.04 35.84
C ALA A 1192 -4.65 9.53 37.32
N PRO A 1193 -5.63 9.79 38.19
CA PRO A 1193 -5.53 9.45 39.60
C PRO A 1193 -5.44 7.92 39.84
N ARG A 1194 -4.57 7.51 40.79
CA ARG A 1194 -4.60 6.14 41.34
C ARG A 1194 -5.76 6.00 42.34
N SER A 1195 -6.45 4.87 42.28
CA SER A 1195 -7.31 4.33 43.36
C SER A 1195 -6.64 3.13 44.07
N PRO A 1196 -7.15 2.71 45.25
CA PRO A 1196 -6.36 2.11 46.34
C PRO A 1196 -5.96 0.65 46.09
N SER A 1197 -4.84 0.27 46.72
CA SER A 1197 -4.27 -1.07 46.74
C SER A 1197 -5.24 -2.11 47.29
N LEU A 1198 -5.48 -3.18 46.53
CA LEU A 1198 -5.97 -4.43 47.09
C LEU A 1198 -4.84 -5.04 47.94
N SER A 1199 -5.02 -4.95 49.26
CA SER A 1199 -4.50 -5.94 50.20
C SER A 1199 -4.99 -7.32 49.75
N LEU A 1200 -4.07 -8.19 49.33
CA LEU A 1200 -4.28 -9.62 49.42
C LEU A 1200 -3.49 -10.10 50.63
N GLY A 1201 -4.17 -10.08 51.77
CA GLY A 1201 -3.83 -10.97 52.87
C GLY A 1201 -3.98 -12.42 52.41
N GLY A 1202 -3.06 -13.24 52.90
CA GLY A 1202 -3.00 -14.67 52.70
C GLY A 1202 -1.86 -15.19 53.57
N ASP A 1203 -2.15 -15.24 54.87
CA ASP A 1203 -1.37 -15.93 55.88
C ASP A 1203 -1.24 -17.44 55.55
N GLU A 1204 -0.18 -17.99 56.13
CA GLU A 1204 0.23 -19.39 56.25
C GLU A 1204 -0.92 -20.40 56.45
N ASP A 1205 -1.10 -21.32 55.48
CA ASP A 1205 -0.99 -22.79 55.62
C ASP A 1205 -1.32 -23.49 54.27
#